data_AF-A0A163MEB3-F1
#
_entry.id   AF-A0A163MEB3-F1
#
_cell.length_a   1.000
_cell.length_b   1.000
_cell.length_c   1.000
_cell.angle_alpha   90.00
_cell.angle_beta   90.00
_cell.angle_gamma   90.00
#
_symmetry.space_group_name_H-M   'P 1'
#
loop_
_entity.id
_entity.type
_entity.pdbx_description
1 polymer ?
#
loop_
_entity_poly.entity_id
_entity_poly.type
_entity_poly.pdbx_seq_one_letter_code
_entity_poly.pdbx_strand_id
1 'polypeptide(L)'
;MDLQLLTSSRSLLNTTLVDMLVDMVAPSLLYGLLAAASMVNAASPKKQIRYEVVSGIFQQDDSATDPSTFDFIHSNFGLINRTYPSDPKTPDSKYATQWQRLNKYIKDLNKEKKTRYSLLFLGRHGEGFHNAAESYFGTPAWNCYWSELDGNGTVTWADAKLTHAGIKQAQDVNTFWKHLIADEKITPPESYYTSPLYRCLDTAKLTFASLTLPNKSPFVPTVKERLREGISAHTCDRRSTKSYIHQNFPSYRFEKNFAEADPYWTELMAEPQADQDIRSKQVLDDIFTSDDSTYISITSHSGEIGSLLRVLGHRVFRLATGAAIPVLVKQTTSTADAPATTPDRAAVLLPKAFTQMYVSHLLASGLLASALPRVLGHAINKSAKLRTVVTTDMESDDLASLVRYMLYANDLENQGLVYTSSKYHWEGDGKGTEFFLPNREYNTSQTSWRPTGTTTIENHLLEAYAEVYPNLRKHDSAYPTPEHLLSITKIGNVDFDGEMAKDTEGSDLIRSLILDNDPRILYLQAWGGTNTIARALKSISDTHSSSPDWNTTKASISRKTVILASGFQDNTYVEYIAPNWPALRVEELSKAYDTWGFNCNNTGAGNVRGLPDSNQYFQGAWVKAHIQKGPMGSLYRSWLDGQTTFGGGDQLDVFGNPAKAPEGWCKPMTKYDFLSEGDNVVFNPLLPTGLQDPENASLGSWGGRRKQNSTRPNLWVLRDKERSANGSDVQGWTTLRWVAAAQNDFAARMQWTLTPDYKAANHAPRVRVMGSKTIKARAGASVQLSAQVSDPDADEVTVTYWQYREEGTYPGTVSIIQDGCSAAVHIPADAEKGQTVSIIVQGTDDGAFPLTRYDRVIVKVR
;
A
#
# COMPACT_ATOMS: atom_id res chain seq x y z
N MET A 1 -51.40 65.96 3.75
CA MET A 1 -52.05 66.98 4.59
C MET A 1 -53.44 66.48 4.85
N ASP A 2 -53.71 66.18 6.12
CA ASP A 2 -55.00 65.82 6.70
C ASP A 2 -55.76 64.56 6.23
N LEU A 3 -56.47 64.01 7.22
CA LEU A 3 -57.52 62.97 7.22
C LEU A 3 -57.06 61.51 6.98
N GLN A 4 -57.60 60.49 7.64
CA GLN A 4 -58.41 60.28 8.84
C GLN A 4 -58.66 58.76 8.94
N LEU A 5 -58.98 58.27 10.15
CA LEU A 5 -59.88 57.14 10.45
C LEU A 5 -59.35 55.67 10.49
N LEU A 6 -59.56 55.09 11.68
CA LEU A 6 -60.12 53.74 11.99
C LEU A 6 -59.28 52.50 11.59
N THR A 7 -59.09 51.43 12.37
CA THR A 7 -59.70 50.95 13.61
C THR A 7 -58.90 49.74 14.12
N SER A 8 -58.74 49.68 15.45
CA SER A 8 -58.94 48.51 16.32
C SER A 8 -58.28 47.17 15.92
N SER A 9 -57.25 46.73 16.62
CA SER A 9 -57.34 45.98 17.89
C SER A 9 -57.31 44.46 17.70
N ARG A 10 -56.27 43.82 18.21
CA ARG A 10 -56.33 43.04 19.46
C ARG A 10 -54.93 42.50 19.74
N SER A 11 -54.31 42.90 20.86
CA SER A 11 -54.48 42.30 22.20
C SER A 11 -53.61 41.04 22.28
N LEU A 12 -52.74 40.79 23.24
CA LEU A 12 -52.47 41.18 24.64
C LEU A 12 -51.19 40.37 24.97
N LEU A 13 -50.31 40.60 25.94
CA LEU A 13 -50.10 41.45 27.12
C LEU A 13 -48.59 41.29 27.39
N ASN A 14 -47.85 42.31 27.82
CA ASN A 14 -47.48 42.54 29.23
C ASN A 14 -47.17 41.22 29.97
N THR A 15 -46.03 41.02 30.62
CA THR A 15 -45.29 41.97 31.46
C THR A 15 -44.01 41.28 31.94
N THR A 16 -43.07 42.10 32.42
CA THR A 16 -42.12 41.83 33.52
C THR A 16 -40.91 40.90 33.30
N LEU A 17 -39.73 41.52 33.40
CA LEU A 17 -38.62 41.09 34.27
C LEU A 17 -38.22 39.60 34.20
N VAL A 18 -37.75 39.10 33.05
CA VAL A 18 -36.90 37.89 32.99
C VAL A 18 -35.85 37.94 31.84
N ASP A 19 -36.04 38.70 30.77
CA ASP A 19 -35.13 38.62 29.62
C ASP A 19 -33.97 39.63 29.66
N MET A 20 -32.76 39.14 29.37
CA MET A 20 -31.47 39.85 29.19
C MET A 20 -30.54 39.99 30.41
N LEU A 21 -30.26 38.89 31.12
CA LEU A 21 -29.06 38.76 31.96
C LEU A 21 -28.56 37.31 32.06
N VAL A 22 -28.36 36.64 30.92
CA VAL A 22 -27.53 35.43 30.81
C VAL A 22 -26.96 35.41 29.39
N ASP A 23 -25.75 35.95 29.20
CA ASP A 23 -24.76 35.47 28.22
C ASP A 23 -23.51 36.35 28.27
N MET A 24 -22.34 35.72 28.27
CA MET A 24 -20.99 36.28 28.37
C MET A 24 -20.31 36.34 29.76
N VAL A 25 -20.62 35.39 30.65
CA VAL A 25 -19.58 34.79 31.52
C VAL A 25 -19.74 33.27 31.48
N ALA A 26 -18.61 32.56 31.28
CA ALA A 26 -18.41 31.11 31.42
C ALA A 26 -18.32 30.21 30.15
N PRO A 27 -17.33 30.39 29.26
CA PRO A 27 -16.85 29.31 28.40
C PRO A 27 -15.75 28.52 29.11
N SER A 28 -16.08 27.84 30.22
CA SER A 28 -15.16 26.89 30.89
C SER A 28 -15.84 25.79 31.70
N LEU A 29 -17.16 25.57 31.52
CA LEU A 29 -17.91 24.52 32.24
C LEU A 29 -18.94 23.74 31.38
N LEU A 30 -18.88 23.85 30.04
CA LEU A 30 -19.84 23.17 29.13
C LEU A 30 -19.21 22.15 28.14
N TYR A 31 -17.95 21.76 28.33
CA TYR A 31 -17.37 20.57 27.68
C TYR A 31 -17.21 19.38 28.63
N GLY A 32 -17.65 19.52 29.89
CA GLY A 32 -17.66 18.45 30.90
C GLY A 32 -19.00 17.76 31.12
N LEU A 33 -20.08 18.17 30.45
CA LEU A 33 -21.45 17.69 30.72
C LEU A 33 -22.25 17.17 29.51
N LEU A 34 -21.68 17.19 28.30
CA LEU A 34 -22.18 16.40 27.16
C LEU A 34 -21.48 15.04 26.99
N ALA A 35 -20.54 14.72 27.90
CA ALA A 35 -20.01 13.37 28.10
C ALA A 35 -20.72 12.60 29.23
N ALA A 36 -21.76 13.17 29.85
CA ALA A 36 -22.43 12.61 31.03
C ALA A 36 -23.98 12.55 30.93
N ALA A 37 -24.55 12.63 29.72
CA ALA A 37 -25.99 12.46 29.47
C ALA A 37 -26.28 11.47 28.32
N SER A 38 -25.61 10.32 28.35
CA SER A 38 -26.04 9.11 27.65
C SER A 38 -25.68 7.83 28.43
N MET A 39 -25.59 7.97 29.77
CA MET A 39 -25.45 6.86 30.71
C MET A 39 -26.61 6.82 31.70
N VAL A 40 -27.84 6.73 31.21
CA VAL A 40 -28.91 5.97 31.90
C VAL A 40 -29.83 5.41 30.83
N ASN A 41 -29.41 4.32 30.21
CA ASN A 41 -30.38 3.32 29.78
C ASN A 41 -30.06 2.10 30.64
N ALA A 42 -31.00 1.69 31.49
CA ALA A 42 -30.84 0.49 32.29
C ALA A 42 -30.67 -0.70 31.33
N ALA A 43 -29.42 -1.03 31.02
CA ALA A 43 -29.09 -2.16 30.18
C ALA A 43 -29.31 -3.41 31.02
N SER A 44 -30.36 -4.16 30.70
CA SER A 44 -30.47 -5.57 31.08
C SER A 44 -29.12 -6.26 30.83
N PRO A 45 -28.65 -7.15 31.74
CA PRO A 45 -27.36 -7.80 31.57
C PRO A 45 -27.30 -8.46 30.20
N LYS A 46 -26.39 -7.99 29.34
CA LYS A 46 -26.20 -8.57 28.00
C LYS A 46 -25.69 -10.00 28.20
N LYS A 47 -26.54 -10.97 27.89
CA LYS A 47 -26.16 -12.38 27.80
C LYS A 47 -25.00 -12.48 26.81
N GLN A 48 -23.85 -12.94 27.28
CA GLN A 48 -22.70 -13.18 26.40
C GLN A 48 -22.70 -14.65 26.00
N ILE A 49 -22.78 -14.90 24.69
CA ILE A 49 -22.69 -16.25 24.14
C ILE A 49 -21.23 -16.53 23.78
N ARG A 50 -20.70 -17.63 24.32
CA ARG A 50 -19.40 -18.19 23.95
C ARG A 50 -19.62 -19.38 23.00
N TYR A 51 -18.83 -19.41 21.92
CA TYR A 51 -18.85 -20.47 20.93
C TYR A 51 -17.64 -21.40 21.09
N GLU A 52 -17.87 -22.67 20.80
CA GLU A 52 -16.86 -23.71 20.73
C GLU A 52 -17.27 -24.71 19.65
N VAL A 53 -16.37 -25.07 18.73
CA VAL A 53 -16.62 -26.14 17.77
C VAL A 53 -16.47 -27.50 18.44
N VAL A 54 -17.41 -28.40 18.15
CA VAL A 54 -17.30 -29.83 18.51
C VAL A 54 -16.54 -30.57 17.42
N SER A 55 -15.23 -30.72 17.60
CA SER A 55 -14.31 -31.30 16.61
C SER A 55 -14.42 -32.81 16.45
N GLY A 56 -13.94 -33.32 15.31
CA GLY A 56 -13.86 -34.75 15.00
C GLY A 56 -15.17 -35.33 14.47
N ILE A 57 -16.10 -34.46 14.07
CA ILE A 57 -17.37 -34.86 13.44
C ILE A 57 -17.19 -34.82 11.92
N PHE A 58 -16.49 -33.80 11.43
CA PHE A 58 -16.27 -33.55 10.01
C PHE A 58 -14.78 -33.53 9.70
N GLN A 59 -14.39 -33.98 8.51
CA GLN A 59 -13.00 -33.99 8.05
C GLN A 59 -12.37 -32.59 8.10
N GLN A 60 -13.17 -31.56 7.90
CA GLN A 60 -12.78 -30.16 7.90
C GLN A 60 -12.32 -29.65 9.28
N ASP A 61 -12.72 -30.34 10.35
CA ASP A 61 -12.23 -30.10 11.71
C ASP A 61 -10.74 -30.47 11.85
N ASP A 62 -10.26 -31.43 11.05
CA ASP A 62 -8.89 -31.93 11.09
C ASP A 62 -7.93 -30.99 10.34
N SER A 63 -6.81 -30.69 10.99
CA SER A 63 -5.71 -29.93 10.41
C SER A 63 -5.14 -30.57 9.12
N ALA A 64 -5.21 -31.90 9.00
CA ALA A 64 -4.66 -32.66 7.88
C ALA A 64 -5.50 -32.62 6.60
N THR A 65 -6.77 -32.23 6.68
CA THR A 65 -7.64 -32.14 5.49
C THR A 65 -7.26 -30.90 4.67
N ASP A 66 -6.84 -31.08 3.43
CA ASP A 66 -6.50 -29.97 2.54
C ASP A 66 -7.77 -29.30 1.96
N PRO A 67 -8.03 -28.02 2.24
CA PRO A 67 -9.20 -27.33 1.68
C PRO A 67 -9.19 -27.21 0.15
N SER A 68 -8.02 -27.21 -0.49
CA SER A 68 -7.88 -26.99 -1.94
C SER A 68 -8.34 -28.19 -2.78
N THR A 69 -8.26 -29.40 -2.22
CA THR A 69 -8.67 -30.65 -2.88
C THR A 69 -9.92 -31.27 -2.27
N PHE A 70 -10.54 -30.60 -1.29
CA PHE A 70 -11.68 -31.15 -0.57
C PHE A 70 -12.97 -31.09 -1.40
N ASP A 71 -13.50 -32.26 -1.74
CA ASP A 71 -14.78 -32.40 -2.43
C ASP A 71 -15.89 -32.76 -1.44
N PHE A 72 -16.70 -31.76 -1.07
CA PHE A 72 -17.76 -31.92 -0.07
C PHE A 72 -18.93 -32.77 -0.57
N ILE A 73 -19.15 -32.90 -1.87
CA ILE A 73 -20.25 -33.71 -2.43
C ILE A 73 -19.86 -35.18 -2.35
N HIS A 74 -18.68 -35.53 -2.87
CA HIS A 74 -18.20 -36.92 -2.87
C HIS A 74 -17.85 -37.43 -1.47
N SER A 75 -17.47 -36.55 -0.55
CA SER A 75 -17.17 -36.91 0.84
C SER A 75 -18.38 -36.91 1.78
N ASN A 76 -19.61 -36.73 1.28
CA ASN A 76 -20.82 -36.64 2.11
C ASN A 76 -20.69 -35.54 3.19
N PHE A 77 -20.35 -34.32 2.75
CA PHE A 77 -19.95 -33.17 3.58
C PHE A 77 -18.73 -33.40 4.47
N GLY A 78 -17.91 -34.43 4.21
CA GLY A 78 -16.80 -34.81 5.06
C GLY A 78 -17.25 -35.44 6.38
N LEU A 79 -18.50 -35.93 6.49
CA LEU A 79 -18.97 -36.57 7.71
C LEU A 79 -18.15 -37.84 8.00
N ILE A 80 -17.44 -37.83 9.14
CA ILE A 80 -16.57 -38.94 9.51
C ILE A 80 -17.42 -40.15 9.92
N ASN A 81 -17.13 -41.31 9.35
CA ASN A 81 -17.73 -42.57 9.79
C ASN A 81 -17.16 -42.95 11.16
N ARG A 82 -17.99 -42.85 12.20
CA ARG A 82 -17.62 -43.04 13.61
C ARG A 82 -18.79 -43.48 14.45
N THR A 83 -18.50 -44.01 15.65
CA THR A 83 -19.51 -44.21 16.70
C THR A 83 -19.75 -42.94 17.51
N TYR A 84 -20.97 -42.80 18.02
CA TYR A 84 -21.40 -41.74 18.93
C TYR A 84 -21.81 -42.31 20.29
N PRO A 85 -21.64 -41.55 21.39
CA PRO A 85 -22.10 -41.97 22.71
C PRO A 85 -23.59 -42.33 22.82
N SER A 86 -24.40 -41.87 21.86
CA SER A 86 -25.84 -42.16 21.77
C SER A 86 -26.20 -43.51 21.13
N ASP A 87 -25.27 -44.16 20.42
CA ASP A 87 -25.54 -45.37 19.63
C ASP A 87 -25.96 -46.62 20.44
N PRO A 88 -25.45 -46.88 21.66
CA PRO A 88 -25.88 -48.04 22.45
C PRO A 88 -27.36 -47.96 22.89
N LYS A 89 -27.98 -46.78 22.83
CA LYS A 89 -29.37 -46.54 23.26
C LYS A 89 -30.40 -46.71 22.13
N THR A 90 -30.00 -47.30 21.01
CA THR A 90 -30.83 -47.44 19.80
C THR A 90 -30.91 -48.92 19.37
N PRO A 91 -32.10 -49.55 19.40
CA PRO A 91 -32.29 -50.94 18.98
C PRO A 91 -31.89 -51.24 17.52
N ASP A 92 -31.93 -50.23 16.63
CA ASP A 92 -31.68 -50.35 15.19
C ASP A 92 -30.39 -49.65 14.69
N SER A 93 -29.43 -49.34 15.58
CA SER A 93 -28.22 -48.58 15.19
C SER A 93 -27.38 -49.25 14.08
N LYS A 94 -27.55 -50.56 13.86
CA LYS A 94 -26.90 -51.33 12.79
C LYS A 94 -27.37 -50.94 11.37
N TYR A 95 -28.56 -50.36 11.23
CA TYR A 95 -29.17 -50.02 9.94
C TYR A 95 -29.30 -48.50 9.72
N ALA A 96 -28.89 -47.68 10.69
CA ALA A 96 -28.97 -46.23 10.60
C ALA A 96 -27.79 -45.66 9.80
N THR A 97 -28.06 -44.65 8.96
CA THR A 97 -27.01 -43.90 8.26
C THR A 97 -26.19 -43.07 9.24
N GLN A 98 -25.01 -42.63 8.81
CA GLN A 98 -24.13 -41.83 9.67
C GLN A 98 -24.78 -40.49 10.07
N TRP A 99 -25.59 -39.90 9.18
CA TRP A 99 -26.39 -38.70 9.46
C TRP A 99 -27.48 -38.92 10.50
N GLN A 100 -28.19 -40.06 10.46
CA GLN A 100 -29.19 -40.39 11.47
C GLN A 100 -28.57 -40.52 12.87
N ARG A 101 -27.38 -41.13 12.93
CA ARG A 101 -26.61 -41.27 14.18
C ARG A 101 -26.15 -39.91 14.71
N LEU A 102 -25.62 -39.03 13.85
CA LEU A 102 -25.26 -37.67 14.22
C LEU A 102 -26.48 -36.86 14.72
N ASN A 103 -27.62 -36.95 14.04
CA ASN A 103 -28.87 -36.29 14.48
C ASN A 103 -29.28 -36.74 15.88
N LYS A 104 -29.22 -38.05 16.16
CA LYS A 104 -29.52 -38.58 17.49
C LYS A 104 -28.54 -38.07 18.54
N TYR A 105 -27.24 -37.99 18.20
CA TYR A 105 -26.21 -37.46 19.07
C TYR A 105 -26.47 -35.99 19.43
N ILE A 106 -26.74 -35.13 18.44
CA ILE A 106 -27.07 -33.71 18.66
C ILE A 106 -28.33 -33.57 19.52
N LYS A 107 -29.37 -34.40 19.29
CA LYS A 107 -30.57 -34.44 20.14
C LYS A 107 -30.29 -34.82 21.58
N ASP A 108 -29.34 -35.74 21.81
CA ASP A 108 -28.94 -36.12 23.17
C ASP A 108 -28.12 -35.02 23.85
N LEU A 109 -27.23 -34.33 23.11
CA LEU A 109 -26.49 -33.17 23.60
C LEU A 109 -27.41 -32.03 24.03
N ASN A 110 -28.46 -31.76 23.26
CA ASN A 110 -29.44 -30.69 23.54
C ASN A 110 -30.45 -31.02 24.67
N LYS A 111 -30.29 -32.14 25.39
CA LYS A 111 -31.06 -32.40 26.63
C LYS A 111 -30.54 -31.62 27.83
N GLU A 112 -29.30 -31.15 27.78
CA GLU A 112 -28.71 -30.33 28.82
C GLU A 112 -29.24 -28.89 28.77
N LYS A 113 -29.74 -28.36 29.90
CA LYS A 113 -30.45 -27.06 29.92
C LYS A 113 -29.57 -25.82 29.79
N LYS A 114 -28.26 -25.92 30.02
CA LYS A 114 -27.33 -24.76 30.09
C LYS A 114 -26.47 -24.58 28.83
N THR A 115 -26.53 -25.52 27.90
CA THR A 115 -25.70 -25.54 26.71
C THR A 115 -26.56 -25.92 25.52
N ARG A 116 -26.41 -25.18 24.43
CA ARG A 116 -27.06 -25.48 23.17
C ARG A 116 -26.01 -26.02 22.19
N TYR A 117 -26.45 -26.86 21.28
CA TYR A 117 -25.68 -27.36 20.16
C TYR A 117 -26.47 -27.14 18.87
N SER A 118 -25.85 -26.47 17.90
CA SER A 118 -26.44 -26.26 16.57
C SER A 118 -25.47 -26.73 15.49
N LEU A 119 -26.01 -27.32 14.43
CA LEU A 119 -25.28 -27.65 13.23
C LEU A 119 -25.49 -26.55 12.20
N LEU A 120 -24.42 -25.80 11.90
CA LEU A 120 -24.41 -24.77 10.88
C LEU A 120 -23.96 -25.36 9.55
N PHE A 121 -24.69 -25.10 8.47
CA PHE A 121 -24.26 -25.36 7.10
C PHE A 121 -23.83 -24.04 6.46
N LEU A 122 -22.51 -23.82 6.37
CA LEU A 122 -21.92 -22.61 5.82
C LEU A 122 -21.64 -22.82 4.32
N GLY A 123 -22.37 -22.14 3.44
CA GLY A 123 -22.25 -22.26 2.00
C GLY A 123 -21.71 -21.00 1.34
N ARG A 124 -20.63 -21.12 0.56
CA ARG A 124 -20.14 -20.04 -0.30
C ARG A 124 -21.02 -19.95 -1.54
N HIS A 125 -21.35 -18.73 -1.97
CA HIS A 125 -22.06 -18.52 -3.24
C HIS A 125 -21.38 -19.22 -4.43
N GLY A 126 -22.17 -19.59 -5.45
CA GLY A 126 -21.65 -20.05 -6.74
C GLY A 126 -20.85 -18.94 -7.45
N GLU A 127 -20.11 -19.29 -8.49
CA GLU A 127 -19.30 -18.34 -9.27
C GLU A 127 -20.16 -17.14 -9.73
N GLY A 128 -19.79 -15.94 -9.28
CA GLY A 128 -20.37 -14.69 -9.72
C GLY A 128 -19.57 -14.07 -10.86
N PHE A 129 -20.16 -13.12 -11.59
CA PHE A 129 -19.45 -12.39 -12.63
C PHE A 129 -18.20 -11.66 -12.11
N HIS A 130 -18.15 -11.27 -10.84
CA HIS A 130 -16.93 -10.75 -10.21
C HIS A 130 -15.81 -11.80 -10.08
N ASN A 131 -16.13 -13.08 -9.82
CA ASN A 131 -15.13 -14.14 -9.78
C ASN A 131 -14.62 -14.49 -11.18
N ALA A 132 -15.53 -14.55 -12.16
CA ALA A 132 -15.15 -14.76 -13.55
C ALA A 132 -14.31 -13.58 -14.06
N ALA A 133 -14.66 -12.34 -13.71
CA ALA A 133 -13.88 -11.15 -14.03
C ALA A 133 -12.53 -11.16 -13.31
N GLU A 134 -12.46 -11.48 -12.02
CA GLU A 134 -11.18 -11.63 -11.30
C GLU A 134 -10.30 -12.70 -11.96
N SER A 135 -10.88 -13.84 -12.37
CA SER A 135 -10.15 -14.91 -13.04
C SER A 135 -9.67 -14.48 -14.44
N TYR A 136 -10.48 -13.69 -15.15
CA TYR A 136 -10.17 -13.19 -16.49
C TYR A 136 -9.10 -12.09 -16.49
N PHE A 137 -9.27 -11.08 -15.63
CA PHE A 137 -8.34 -9.95 -15.53
C PHE A 137 -7.13 -10.28 -14.64
N GLY A 138 -7.17 -11.35 -13.86
CA GLY A 138 -6.20 -11.69 -12.83
C GLY A 138 -6.38 -10.84 -11.56
N THR A 139 -6.18 -11.48 -10.40
CA THR A 139 -6.33 -10.85 -9.07
C THR A 139 -5.60 -9.49 -8.92
N PRO A 140 -4.38 -9.28 -9.45
CA PRO A 140 -3.72 -7.98 -9.35
C PRO A 140 -4.46 -6.83 -10.08
N ALA A 141 -4.83 -7.01 -11.35
CA ALA A 141 -5.54 -5.99 -12.11
C ALA A 141 -6.98 -5.82 -11.62
N TRP A 142 -7.58 -6.92 -11.16
CA TRP A 142 -8.88 -6.91 -10.50
C TRP A 142 -8.86 -6.00 -9.27
N ASN A 143 -7.96 -6.24 -8.31
CA ASN A 143 -7.90 -5.47 -7.07
C ASN A 143 -7.43 -4.01 -7.27
N CYS A 144 -6.66 -3.72 -8.31
CA CYS A 144 -6.14 -2.36 -8.53
C CYS A 144 -7.06 -1.45 -9.36
N TYR A 145 -7.95 -2.00 -10.18
CA TYR A 145 -8.73 -1.21 -11.12
C TYR A 145 -10.13 -1.77 -11.37
N TRP A 146 -10.23 -3.01 -11.85
CA TRP A 146 -11.51 -3.52 -12.36
C TRP A 146 -12.57 -3.68 -11.28
N SER A 147 -12.17 -4.12 -10.08
CA SER A 147 -13.09 -4.32 -8.96
C SER A 147 -13.72 -3.02 -8.46
N GLU A 148 -13.06 -1.87 -8.64
CA GLU A 148 -13.57 -0.54 -8.26
C GLU A 148 -14.58 0.03 -9.28
N LEU A 149 -14.70 -0.60 -10.46
CA LEU A 149 -15.71 -0.26 -11.47
C LEU A 149 -16.96 -1.12 -11.29
N ASP A 150 -18.11 -0.68 -11.81
CA ASP A 150 -19.33 -1.49 -11.78
C ASP A 150 -19.31 -2.64 -12.81
N GLY A 151 -18.44 -2.56 -13.81
CA GLY A 151 -18.35 -3.47 -14.95
C GLY A 151 -17.38 -2.99 -16.02
N ASN A 152 -17.30 -3.71 -17.15
CA ASN A 152 -16.53 -3.30 -18.35
C ASN A 152 -17.40 -2.84 -19.53
N GLY A 153 -18.68 -2.53 -19.28
CA GLY A 153 -19.66 -2.19 -20.32
C GLY A 153 -20.32 -3.39 -21.01
N THR A 154 -19.81 -4.61 -20.82
CA THR A 154 -20.45 -5.85 -21.33
C THR A 154 -21.01 -6.70 -20.19
N VAL A 155 -20.27 -6.76 -19.07
CA VAL A 155 -20.65 -7.52 -17.87
C VAL A 155 -20.62 -6.58 -16.67
N THR A 156 -21.59 -6.74 -15.77
CA THR A 156 -21.67 -6.02 -14.49
C THR A 156 -21.27 -6.93 -13.35
N TRP A 157 -20.38 -6.44 -12.49
CA TRP A 157 -19.96 -7.12 -11.27
C TRP A 157 -20.24 -6.31 -9.99
N ALA A 158 -20.75 -5.08 -10.10
CA ALA A 158 -21.46 -4.45 -8.99
C ALA A 158 -22.64 -5.32 -8.54
N ASP A 159 -22.72 -5.60 -7.23
CA ASP A 159 -23.64 -6.60 -6.65
C ASP A 159 -23.81 -7.85 -7.53
N ALA A 160 -22.67 -8.43 -7.94
CA ALA A 160 -22.60 -9.40 -9.04
C ALA A 160 -23.66 -10.51 -8.96
N LYS A 161 -24.28 -10.79 -10.12
CA LYS A 161 -25.11 -11.99 -10.34
C LYS A 161 -24.23 -13.23 -10.56
N LEU A 162 -24.85 -14.41 -10.44
CA LEU A 162 -24.20 -15.68 -10.77
C LEU A 162 -23.93 -15.80 -12.28
N THR A 163 -22.83 -16.44 -12.64
CA THR A 163 -22.58 -16.91 -14.01
C THR A 163 -23.38 -18.19 -14.28
N HIS A 164 -23.38 -18.68 -15.53
CA HIS A 164 -23.94 -20.00 -15.85
C HIS A 164 -23.26 -21.12 -15.06
N ALA A 165 -21.94 -21.03 -14.84
CA ALA A 165 -21.20 -22.00 -14.02
C ALA A 165 -21.64 -21.90 -12.55
N GLY A 166 -21.80 -20.69 -12.01
CA GLY A 166 -22.30 -20.48 -10.65
C GLY A 166 -23.73 -21.00 -10.42
N ILE A 167 -24.61 -20.83 -11.41
CA ILE A 167 -25.96 -21.41 -11.38
C ILE A 167 -25.88 -22.94 -11.33
N LYS A 168 -25.03 -23.55 -12.19
CA LYS A 168 -24.84 -24.99 -12.20
C LYS A 168 -24.28 -25.49 -10.87
N GLN A 169 -23.29 -24.82 -10.29
CA GLN A 169 -22.75 -25.16 -8.97
C GLN A 169 -23.85 -25.19 -7.90
N ALA A 170 -24.73 -24.18 -7.86
CA ALA A 170 -25.84 -24.15 -6.90
C ALA A 170 -26.88 -25.28 -7.14
N GLN A 171 -27.11 -25.67 -8.39
CA GLN A 171 -27.98 -26.80 -8.78
C GLN A 171 -27.35 -28.16 -8.48
N ASP A 172 -26.03 -28.29 -8.61
CA ASP A 172 -25.28 -29.48 -8.20
C ASP A 172 -25.43 -29.68 -6.68
N VAL A 173 -25.34 -28.59 -5.90
CA VAL A 173 -25.60 -28.62 -4.44
C VAL A 173 -27.06 -28.97 -4.14
N ASN A 174 -28.04 -28.49 -4.92
CA ASN A 174 -29.44 -28.90 -4.78
C ASN A 174 -29.61 -30.42 -5.00
N THR A 175 -28.96 -30.96 -6.03
CA THR A 175 -28.99 -32.40 -6.33
C THR A 175 -28.36 -33.21 -5.20
N PHE A 176 -27.24 -32.73 -4.66
CA PHE A 176 -26.62 -33.33 -3.49
C PHE A 176 -27.55 -33.31 -2.27
N TRP A 177 -28.22 -32.20 -1.97
CA TRP A 177 -29.23 -32.16 -0.90
C TRP A 177 -30.38 -33.13 -1.10
N LYS A 178 -30.87 -33.31 -2.33
CA LYS A 178 -31.90 -34.33 -2.64
C LYS A 178 -31.43 -35.72 -2.28
N HIS A 179 -30.21 -36.08 -2.68
CA HIS A 179 -29.57 -37.34 -2.30
C HIS A 179 -29.43 -37.47 -0.78
N LEU A 180 -28.93 -36.43 -0.10
CA LEU A 180 -28.76 -36.47 1.35
C LEU A 180 -30.07 -36.68 2.11
N ILE A 181 -31.17 -36.07 1.65
CA ILE A 181 -32.50 -36.20 2.27
C ILE A 181 -33.09 -37.58 1.96
N ALA A 182 -33.04 -38.00 0.69
CA ALA A 182 -33.68 -39.23 0.23
C ALA A 182 -32.94 -40.48 0.74
N ASP A 183 -31.61 -40.50 0.66
CA ASP A 183 -30.82 -41.71 0.81
C ASP A 183 -30.08 -41.71 2.15
N GLU A 184 -29.37 -40.62 2.45
CA GLU A 184 -28.60 -40.48 3.69
C GLU A 184 -29.46 -40.09 4.91
N LYS A 185 -30.74 -39.76 4.70
CA LYS A 185 -31.70 -39.38 5.75
C LYS A 185 -31.20 -38.22 6.63
N ILE A 186 -30.49 -37.26 6.04
CA ILE A 186 -30.10 -36.02 6.72
C ILE A 186 -31.34 -35.26 7.21
N THR A 187 -31.22 -34.54 8.32
CA THR A 187 -32.21 -33.53 8.70
C THR A 187 -31.89 -32.22 7.96
N PRO A 188 -32.74 -31.73 7.05
CA PRO A 188 -32.49 -30.47 6.36
C PRO A 188 -32.51 -29.29 7.33
N PRO A 189 -31.94 -28.13 6.95
CA PRO A 189 -31.98 -26.93 7.78
C PRO A 189 -33.41 -26.52 8.14
N GLU A 190 -33.59 -26.10 9.38
CA GLU A 190 -34.85 -25.61 9.94
C GLU A 190 -35.02 -24.11 9.66
N SER A 191 -33.90 -23.39 9.61
CA SER A 191 -33.79 -21.96 9.29
C SER A 191 -32.71 -21.70 8.23
N TYR A 192 -32.92 -20.63 7.46
CA TYR A 192 -32.07 -20.23 6.35
C TYR A 192 -31.72 -18.75 6.46
N TYR A 193 -30.42 -18.44 6.46
CA TYR A 193 -29.90 -17.08 6.45
C TYR A 193 -29.03 -16.85 5.23
N THR A 194 -29.02 -15.63 4.73
CA THR A 194 -28.20 -15.27 3.57
C THR A 194 -27.69 -13.84 3.66
N SER A 195 -26.52 -13.62 3.06
CA SER A 195 -26.02 -12.31 2.72
C SER A 195 -27.02 -11.52 1.86
N PRO A 196 -27.02 -10.17 1.94
CA PRO A 196 -27.86 -9.33 1.10
C PRO A 196 -27.36 -9.19 -0.34
N LEU A 197 -26.11 -9.59 -0.64
CA LEU A 197 -25.56 -9.54 -2.00
C LEU A 197 -26.20 -10.58 -2.92
N TYR A 198 -26.55 -10.17 -4.14
CA TYR A 198 -27.40 -10.90 -5.09
C TYR A 198 -26.96 -12.35 -5.31
N ARG A 199 -25.65 -12.58 -5.52
CA ARG A 199 -25.08 -13.92 -5.69
C ARG A 199 -25.40 -14.90 -4.56
N CYS A 200 -25.48 -14.45 -3.30
CA CYS A 200 -25.85 -15.31 -2.18
C CYS A 200 -27.36 -15.56 -2.11
N LEU A 201 -28.17 -14.55 -2.44
CA LEU A 201 -29.63 -14.68 -2.53
C LEU A 201 -30.00 -15.72 -3.60
N ASP A 202 -29.38 -15.62 -4.78
CA ASP A 202 -29.66 -16.52 -5.89
C ASP A 202 -29.10 -17.94 -5.65
N THR A 203 -27.90 -18.05 -5.07
CA THR A 203 -27.35 -19.35 -4.65
C THR A 203 -28.30 -20.05 -3.67
N ALA A 204 -28.74 -19.37 -2.61
CA ALA A 204 -29.66 -19.96 -1.64
C ALA A 204 -30.97 -20.42 -2.29
N LYS A 205 -31.54 -19.60 -3.19
CA LYS A 205 -32.76 -19.95 -3.94
C LYS A 205 -32.57 -21.22 -4.76
N LEU A 206 -31.52 -21.27 -5.57
CA LEU A 206 -31.23 -22.39 -6.47
C LEU A 206 -30.93 -23.68 -5.68
N THR A 207 -30.26 -23.57 -4.53
CA THR A 207 -29.91 -24.70 -3.69
C THR A 207 -31.12 -25.31 -2.98
N PHE A 208 -32.06 -24.51 -2.47
CA PHE A 208 -33.07 -25.01 -1.53
C PHE A 208 -34.54 -24.90 -1.98
N ALA A 209 -34.90 -23.96 -2.86
CA ALA A 209 -36.31 -23.64 -3.12
C ALA A 209 -37.12 -24.79 -3.74
N SER A 210 -36.46 -25.71 -4.44
CA SER A 210 -37.10 -26.87 -5.09
C SER A 210 -37.04 -28.17 -4.27
N LEU A 211 -36.47 -28.13 -3.06
CA LEU A 211 -36.39 -29.30 -2.20
C LEU A 211 -37.75 -29.62 -1.57
N THR A 212 -38.03 -30.90 -1.40
CA THR A 212 -39.16 -31.36 -0.57
C THR A 212 -38.78 -31.24 0.89
N LEU A 213 -39.25 -30.18 1.56
CA LEU A 213 -38.92 -29.87 2.96
C LEU A 213 -40.11 -30.13 3.89
N PRO A 214 -39.88 -30.38 5.19
CA PRO A 214 -40.96 -30.50 6.16
C PRO A 214 -41.81 -29.23 6.23
N ASN A 215 -43.15 -29.38 6.30
CA ASN A 215 -44.08 -28.24 6.38
C ASN A 215 -43.81 -27.27 7.54
N LYS A 216 -43.23 -27.76 8.64
CA LYS A 216 -42.87 -26.96 9.82
C LYS A 216 -41.61 -26.10 9.62
N SER A 217 -40.81 -26.38 8.60
CA SER A 217 -39.53 -25.75 8.31
C SER A 217 -39.39 -25.46 6.81
N PRO A 218 -40.29 -24.65 6.23
CA PRO A 218 -40.22 -24.32 4.81
C PRO A 218 -39.00 -23.44 4.50
N PHE A 219 -38.56 -23.44 3.24
CA PHE A 219 -37.49 -22.56 2.78
C PHE A 219 -37.99 -21.09 2.72
N VAL A 220 -37.73 -20.34 3.78
CA VAL A 220 -38.05 -18.91 3.89
C VAL A 220 -36.83 -18.16 4.45
N PRO A 221 -35.86 -17.77 3.59
CA PRO A 221 -34.62 -17.17 4.05
C PRO A 221 -34.81 -15.82 4.73
N THR A 222 -33.98 -15.54 5.72
CA THR A 222 -33.82 -14.20 6.30
C THR A 222 -32.51 -13.57 5.83
N VAL A 223 -32.63 -12.42 5.17
CA VAL A 223 -31.51 -11.59 4.73
C VAL A 223 -30.93 -10.86 5.95
N LYS A 224 -29.65 -11.12 6.23
CA LYS A 224 -28.89 -10.50 7.33
C LYS A 224 -27.80 -9.63 6.73
N GLU A 225 -27.84 -8.34 7.03
CA GLU A 225 -26.94 -7.35 6.45
C GLU A 225 -25.47 -7.63 6.76
N ARG A 226 -25.21 -8.14 7.97
CA ARG A 226 -23.88 -8.49 8.49
C ARG A 226 -23.33 -9.83 8.02
N LEU A 227 -24.04 -10.57 7.16
CA LEU A 227 -23.50 -11.77 6.49
C LEU A 227 -22.86 -11.45 5.13
N ARG A 228 -22.74 -10.18 4.75
CA ARG A 228 -22.07 -9.73 3.52
C ARG A 228 -20.58 -10.08 3.50
N GLU A 229 -19.96 -10.00 2.31
CA GLU A 229 -18.51 -10.14 2.17
C GLU A 229 -17.78 -9.06 2.98
N GLY A 230 -16.49 -9.28 3.27
CA GLY A 230 -15.63 -8.23 3.79
C GLY A 230 -15.78 -6.96 2.93
N ILE A 231 -15.97 -5.83 3.58
CA ILE A 231 -16.27 -4.58 2.86
C ILE A 231 -14.97 -4.02 2.32
N SER A 232 -14.88 -3.76 1.01
CA SER A 232 -13.75 -3.09 0.39
C SER A 232 -14.20 -2.03 -0.62
N ALA A 233 -13.25 -1.39 -1.29
CA ALA A 233 -13.54 -0.50 -2.41
C ALA A 233 -14.17 -1.23 -3.62
N HIS A 234 -14.21 -2.56 -3.61
CA HIS A 234 -14.78 -3.34 -4.70
C HIS A 234 -16.30 -3.12 -4.79
N THR A 235 -16.81 -2.76 -5.96
CA THR A 235 -18.25 -2.53 -6.19
C THR A 235 -19.07 -3.80 -6.02
N CYS A 236 -18.45 -4.98 -6.09
CA CYS A 236 -19.10 -6.26 -5.81
C CYS A 236 -19.47 -6.45 -4.33
N ASP A 237 -18.96 -5.60 -3.43
CA ASP A 237 -19.26 -5.61 -1.99
C ASP A 237 -20.42 -4.65 -1.65
N ARG A 238 -20.79 -3.78 -2.61
CA ARG A 238 -21.96 -2.90 -2.54
C ARG A 238 -23.22 -3.67 -2.86
N ARG A 239 -24.18 -3.75 -1.95
CA ARG A 239 -25.47 -4.42 -2.22
C ARG A 239 -26.46 -3.51 -2.94
N SER A 240 -27.38 -4.15 -3.65
CA SER A 240 -28.60 -3.51 -4.16
C SER A 240 -29.50 -3.00 -3.03
N THR A 241 -30.45 -2.14 -3.41
CA THR A 241 -31.45 -1.63 -2.45
C THR A 241 -32.36 -2.74 -1.93
N LYS A 242 -32.90 -2.55 -0.74
CA LYS A 242 -33.88 -3.46 -0.14
C LYS A 242 -35.08 -3.68 -1.07
N SER A 243 -35.59 -2.62 -1.71
CA SER A 243 -36.70 -2.74 -2.67
C SER A 243 -36.33 -3.61 -3.87
N TYR A 244 -35.11 -3.47 -4.41
CA TYR A 244 -34.63 -4.31 -5.51
C TYR A 244 -34.50 -5.78 -5.09
N ILE A 245 -33.94 -6.04 -3.90
CA ILE A 245 -33.84 -7.40 -3.35
C ILE A 245 -35.23 -7.99 -3.16
N HIS A 246 -36.17 -7.25 -2.57
CA HIS A 246 -37.54 -7.73 -2.34
C HIS A 246 -38.28 -8.04 -3.64
N GLN A 247 -38.11 -7.21 -4.67
CA GLN A 247 -38.71 -7.43 -5.98
C GLN A 247 -38.24 -8.74 -6.63
N ASN A 248 -36.95 -9.07 -6.50
CA ASN A 248 -36.36 -10.26 -7.12
C ASN A 248 -36.50 -11.53 -6.25
N PHE A 249 -36.64 -11.37 -4.93
CA PHE A 249 -36.75 -12.43 -3.95
C PHE A 249 -37.94 -12.19 -2.98
N PRO A 250 -39.18 -12.18 -3.47
CA PRO A 250 -40.34 -11.72 -2.70
C PRO A 250 -40.69 -12.58 -1.49
N SER A 251 -40.27 -13.86 -1.48
CA SER A 251 -40.46 -14.76 -0.34
C SER A 251 -39.43 -14.57 0.77
N TYR A 252 -38.37 -13.78 0.54
CA TYR A 252 -37.28 -13.60 1.50
C TYR A 252 -37.68 -12.56 2.54
N ARG A 253 -37.37 -12.82 3.80
CA ARG A 253 -37.57 -11.89 4.92
C ARG A 253 -36.32 -11.03 5.09
N PHE A 254 -36.50 -9.80 5.55
CA PHE A 254 -35.38 -8.96 5.99
C PHE A 254 -35.35 -8.93 7.51
N GLU A 255 -34.15 -8.80 8.08
CA GLU A 255 -34.02 -8.51 9.50
C GLU A 255 -34.66 -7.16 9.88
N LYS A 256 -34.91 -6.97 11.17
CA LYS A 256 -35.49 -5.74 11.69
C LYS A 256 -34.58 -4.55 11.38
N ASN A 257 -35.17 -3.44 10.92
CA ASN A 257 -34.47 -2.20 10.55
C ASN A 257 -33.47 -2.36 9.39
N PHE A 258 -33.64 -3.34 8.51
CA PHE A 258 -32.84 -3.45 7.29
C PHE A 258 -33.00 -2.18 6.43
N ALA A 259 -31.87 -1.51 6.17
CA ALA A 259 -31.79 -0.22 5.48
C ALA A 259 -32.17 -0.33 4.00
N GLU A 260 -32.75 0.74 3.43
CA GLU A 260 -33.11 0.76 2.01
C GLU A 260 -31.86 0.72 1.12
N ALA A 261 -31.01 1.74 1.22
CA ALA A 261 -29.70 1.76 0.56
C ALA A 261 -28.64 1.00 1.38
N ASP A 262 -27.49 0.70 0.76
CA ASP A 262 -26.33 0.13 1.45
C ASP A 262 -25.75 1.18 2.43
N PRO A 263 -25.74 0.92 3.76
CA PRO A 263 -25.28 1.89 4.74
C PRO A 263 -23.80 1.70 5.11
N TYR A 264 -23.10 0.69 4.55
CA TYR A 264 -21.74 0.35 4.96
C TYR A 264 -20.72 0.47 3.83
N TRP A 265 -21.11 0.19 2.59
CA TRP A 265 -20.18 0.35 1.47
C TRP A 265 -19.96 1.82 1.15
N THR A 266 -18.70 2.24 1.11
CA THR A 266 -18.27 3.57 0.69
C THR A 266 -17.06 3.45 -0.21
N GLU A 267 -16.97 4.33 -1.21
CA GLU A 267 -15.81 4.38 -2.10
C GLU A 267 -14.52 4.55 -1.27
N LEU A 268 -13.47 3.80 -1.63
CA LEU A 268 -12.11 3.90 -1.04
C LEU A 268 -11.94 3.42 0.41
N MET A 269 -12.94 2.75 1.01
CA MET A 269 -12.85 2.18 2.36
C MET A 269 -12.74 0.65 2.33
N ALA A 270 -11.97 0.08 3.24
CA ALA A 270 -11.91 -1.36 3.46
C ALA A 270 -11.99 -1.71 4.95
N GLU A 271 -12.78 -2.72 5.28
CA GLU A 271 -12.97 -3.27 6.62
C GLU A 271 -11.75 -4.10 7.01
N PRO A 272 -11.04 -3.74 8.10
CA PRO A 272 -9.99 -4.57 8.66
C PRO A 272 -10.52 -5.94 9.09
N GLN A 273 -9.69 -6.98 8.99
CA GLN A 273 -10.07 -8.34 9.39
C GLN A 273 -10.59 -8.44 10.84
N ALA A 274 -10.03 -7.66 11.76
CA ALA A 274 -10.48 -7.63 13.15
C ALA A 274 -11.91 -7.06 13.30
N ASP A 275 -12.27 -6.08 12.48
CA ASP A 275 -13.60 -5.46 12.49
C ASP A 275 -14.63 -6.41 11.86
N GLN A 276 -14.22 -7.15 10.81
CA GLN A 276 -15.04 -8.23 10.26
C GLN A 276 -15.32 -9.32 11.31
N ASP A 277 -14.33 -9.75 12.10
CA ASP A 277 -14.53 -10.73 13.18
C ASP A 277 -15.54 -10.21 14.24
N ILE A 278 -15.48 -8.92 14.58
CA ILE A 278 -16.44 -8.27 15.49
C ILE A 278 -17.84 -8.29 14.87
N ARG A 279 -17.98 -7.93 13.59
CA ARG A 279 -19.26 -7.94 12.86
C ARG A 279 -19.85 -9.36 12.75
N SER A 280 -19.02 -10.35 12.45
CA SER A 280 -19.41 -11.76 12.38
C SER A 280 -19.85 -12.29 13.75
N LYS A 281 -19.19 -11.87 14.84
CA LYS A 281 -19.66 -12.18 16.21
C LYS A 281 -21.04 -11.60 16.47
N GLN A 282 -21.28 -10.36 16.06
CA GLN A 282 -22.57 -9.70 16.28
C GLN A 282 -23.72 -10.39 15.52
N VAL A 283 -23.49 -10.85 14.29
CA VAL A 283 -24.55 -11.55 13.53
C VAL A 283 -24.79 -12.97 14.04
N LEU A 284 -23.76 -13.68 14.50
CA LEU A 284 -23.93 -14.96 15.18
C LEU A 284 -24.70 -14.81 16.49
N ASP A 285 -24.40 -13.78 17.29
CA ASP A 285 -25.11 -13.49 18.53
C ASP A 285 -26.59 -13.21 18.26
N ASP A 286 -26.88 -12.41 17.22
CA ASP A 286 -28.25 -12.10 16.83
C ASP A 286 -29.01 -13.34 16.33
N ILE A 287 -28.41 -14.17 15.47
CA ILE A 287 -29.02 -15.43 15.00
C ILE A 287 -29.30 -16.35 16.19
N PHE A 288 -28.30 -16.65 17.02
CA PHE A 288 -28.48 -17.61 18.13
C PHE A 288 -29.33 -17.09 19.27
N THR A 289 -29.55 -15.78 19.38
CA THR A 289 -30.48 -15.19 20.35
C THR A 289 -31.92 -15.16 19.83
N SER A 290 -32.12 -15.10 18.51
CA SER A 290 -33.46 -14.94 17.90
C SER A 290 -34.03 -16.21 17.27
N ASP A 291 -33.22 -17.25 17.11
CA ASP A 291 -33.59 -18.50 16.46
C ASP A 291 -33.16 -19.69 17.32
N ASP A 292 -34.09 -20.56 17.70
CA ASP A 292 -33.88 -21.75 18.52
C ASP A 292 -33.61 -23.03 17.70
N SER A 293 -33.50 -22.92 16.37
CA SER A 293 -33.28 -24.04 15.46
C SER A 293 -31.97 -24.79 15.74
N THR A 294 -32.01 -26.11 15.57
CA THR A 294 -30.82 -26.96 15.70
C THR A 294 -30.02 -26.97 14.40
N TYR A 295 -30.70 -26.99 13.25
CA TYR A 295 -30.07 -27.05 11.94
C TYR A 295 -30.24 -25.73 11.20
N ILE A 296 -29.15 -25.03 10.92
CA ILE A 296 -29.20 -23.67 10.36
C ILE A 296 -28.33 -23.61 9.11
N SER A 297 -28.87 -23.07 8.02
CA SER A 297 -28.10 -22.79 6.80
C SER A 297 -27.71 -21.31 6.74
N ILE A 298 -26.47 -21.02 6.36
CA ILE A 298 -25.94 -19.68 6.15
C ILE A 298 -25.26 -19.65 4.77
N THR A 299 -25.86 -18.94 3.81
CA THR A 299 -25.25 -18.69 2.49
C THR A 299 -24.54 -17.34 2.49
N SER A 300 -23.22 -17.35 2.28
CA SER A 300 -22.36 -16.16 2.39
C SER A 300 -21.16 -16.26 1.43
N HIS A 301 -20.05 -15.61 1.77
CA HIS A 301 -18.87 -15.40 0.92
C HIS A 301 -17.61 -15.98 1.56
N SER A 302 -16.51 -16.01 0.82
CA SER A 302 -15.26 -16.61 1.31
C SER A 302 -14.69 -15.88 2.52
N GLY A 303 -14.63 -14.54 2.50
CA GLY A 303 -14.08 -13.77 3.61
C GLY A 303 -14.95 -13.87 4.86
N GLU A 304 -16.26 -13.70 4.69
CA GLU A 304 -17.23 -13.80 5.79
C GLU A 304 -17.27 -15.20 6.41
N ILE A 305 -17.28 -16.28 5.62
CA ILE A 305 -17.23 -17.64 6.18
C ILE A 305 -15.91 -17.86 6.92
N GLY A 306 -14.79 -17.36 6.40
CA GLY A 306 -13.51 -17.39 7.12
C GLY A 306 -13.59 -16.69 8.48
N SER A 307 -14.28 -15.55 8.55
CA SER A 307 -14.53 -14.81 9.78
C SER A 307 -15.44 -15.58 10.76
N LEU A 308 -16.57 -16.10 10.28
CA LEU A 308 -17.46 -16.94 11.08
C LEU A 308 -16.70 -18.13 11.70
N LEU A 309 -15.85 -18.81 10.91
CA LEU A 309 -15.04 -19.93 11.41
C LEU A 309 -14.08 -19.49 12.53
N ARG A 310 -13.37 -18.37 12.36
CA ARG A 310 -12.49 -17.82 13.43
C ARG A 310 -13.27 -17.51 14.70
N VAL A 311 -14.43 -16.86 14.57
CA VAL A 311 -15.29 -16.48 15.70
C VAL A 311 -15.86 -17.72 16.43
N LEU A 312 -16.17 -18.78 15.69
CA LEU A 312 -16.66 -20.04 16.25
C LEU A 312 -15.55 -20.87 16.93
N GLY A 313 -14.27 -20.51 16.72
CA GLY A 313 -13.12 -21.29 17.19
C GLY A 313 -12.77 -22.46 16.28
N HIS A 314 -13.23 -22.45 15.02
CA HIS A 314 -12.81 -23.39 13.98
C HIS A 314 -11.52 -22.87 13.30
N ARG A 315 -10.71 -23.78 12.72
CA ARG A 315 -9.65 -23.37 11.79
C ARG A 315 -10.24 -22.67 10.56
N VAL A 316 -9.51 -21.79 9.89
CA VAL A 316 -10.02 -21.27 8.62
C VAL A 316 -10.00 -22.40 7.58
N PHE A 317 -11.13 -22.63 6.91
CA PHE A 317 -11.26 -23.63 5.85
C PHE A 317 -11.78 -22.96 4.58
N ARG A 318 -10.91 -22.76 3.59
CA ARG A 318 -11.26 -22.04 2.36
C ARG A 318 -12.22 -22.87 1.52
N LEU A 319 -13.33 -22.26 1.08
CA LEU A 319 -14.34 -22.91 0.23
C LEU A 319 -14.17 -22.49 -1.23
N ALA A 320 -14.25 -23.44 -2.16
CA ALA A 320 -14.47 -23.16 -3.58
C ALA A 320 -15.85 -22.50 -3.80
N THR A 321 -16.05 -21.82 -4.92
CA THR A 321 -17.37 -21.25 -5.27
C THR A 321 -18.42 -22.37 -5.35
N GLY A 322 -19.57 -22.16 -4.71
CA GLY A 322 -20.64 -23.15 -4.60
C GLY A 322 -20.38 -24.26 -3.59
N ALA A 323 -19.24 -24.29 -2.91
CA ALA A 323 -18.97 -25.28 -1.87
C ALA A 323 -19.62 -24.93 -0.53
N ALA A 324 -19.93 -25.95 0.27
CA ALA A 324 -20.51 -25.79 1.60
C ALA A 324 -19.91 -26.77 2.61
N ILE A 325 -19.83 -26.35 3.87
CA ILE A 325 -19.35 -27.20 4.97
C ILE A 325 -20.29 -27.12 6.19
N PRO A 326 -20.48 -28.24 6.90
CA PRO A 326 -21.14 -28.25 8.19
C PRO A 326 -20.16 -27.95 9.33
N VAL A 327 -20.64 -27.28 10.39
CA VAL A 327 -19.89 -27.01 11.62
C VAL A 327 -20.81 -27.23 12.82
N LEU A 328 -20.47 -28.19 13.69
CA LEU A 328 -21.21 -28.42 14.92
C LEU A 328 -20.70 -27.46 16.00
N VAL A 329 -21.55 -26.54 16.44
CA VAL A 329 -21.22 -25.47 17.37
C VAL A 329 -21.91 -25.71 18.70
N LYS A 330 -21.15 -25.63 19.78
CA LYS A 330 -21.62 -25.54 21.16
C LYS A 330 -21.73 -24.07 21.57
N GLN A 331 -22.89 -23.67 22.06
CA GLN A 331 -23.14 -22.34 22.60
C GLN A 331 -23.33 -22.40 24.12
N THR A 332 -22.55 -21.60 24.85
CA THR A 332 -22.69 -21.44 26.30
C THR A 332 -23.02 -19.99 26.63
N THR A 333 -24.15 -19.77 27.31
CA THR A 333 -24.62 -18.43 27.68
C THR A 333 -24.22 -18.12 29.11
N SER A 334 -23.52 -16.99 29.32
CA SER A 334 -23.22 -16.46 30.64
C SER A 334 -23.96 -15.14 30.87
N THR A 335 -24.44 -14.92 32.08
CA THR A 335 -24.84 -13.59 32.56
C THR A 335 -23.59 -12.95 33.13
N ALA A 336 -23.13 -11.84 32.56
CA ALA A 336 -22.04 -11.08 33.15
C ALA A 336 -22.47 -10.58 34.53
N ASP A 337 -21.84 -11.07 35.60
CA ASP A 337 -21.86 -10.38 36.88
C ASP A 337 -21.07 -9.07 36.72
N ALA A 338 -21.60 -7.99 37.31
CA ALA A 338 -20.95 -6.69 37.37
C ALA A 338 -19.50 -6.83 37.89
N PRO A 339 -18.55 -5.99 37.44
CA PRO A 339 -17.18 -6.06 37.94
C PRO A 339 -17.18 -5.94 39.46
N ALA A 340 -16.62 -6.95 40.13
CA ALA A 340 -16.49 -6.97 41.58
C ALA A 340 -15.69 -5.74 42.03
N THR A 341 -16.37 -4.79 42.66
CA THR A 341 -15.76 -3.76 43.47
C THR A 341 -15.12 -4.44 44.69
N THR A 342 -13.82 -4.28 44.85
CA THR A 342 -13.18 -4.43 46.17
C THR A 342 -12.49 -3.12 46.52
N PRO A 343 -12.56 -2.69 47.80
CA PRO A 343 -12.42 -1.29 48.16
C PRO A 343 -10.98 -0.86 48.43
N ASP A 344 -10.78 0.44 48.27
CA ASP A 344 -9.66 1.29 48.68
C ASP A 344 -8.62 0.71 49.66
N ARG A 345 -7.35 0.87 49.28
CA ARG A 345 -6.43 1.71 50.07
C ARG A 345 -5.38 2.36 49.18
N ALA A 346 -5.51 3.68 49.04
CA ALA A 346 -4.48 4.55 48.50
C ALA A 346 -3.22 4.55 49.38
N ALA A 347 -2.06 4.35 48.77
CA ALA A 347 -0.81 4.99 49.15
C ALA A 347 0.16 4.98 47.96
N VAL A 348 0.21 6.10 47.25
CA VAL A 348 1.44 6.90 47.04
C VAL A 348 2.67 6.23 46.37
N LEU A 349 3.10 6.89 45.28
CA LEU A 349 4.45 6.99 44.66
C LEU A 349 4.78 6.18 43.38
N LEU A 350 4.94 6.98 42.32
CA LEU A 350 5.74 6.84 41.08
C LEU A 350 6.91 5.83 41.12
N PRO A 351 7.17 5.11 40.01
CA PRO A 351 8.48 4.53 39.75
C PRO A 351 9.23 5.29 38.64
N LYS A 352 10.31 5.96 39.03
CA LYS A 352 11.52 6.09 38.20
C LYS A 352 12.54 5.08 38.75
N ALA A 353 13.20 4.38 37.82
CA ALA A 353 14.58 3.84 37.89
C ALA A 353 14.66 2.34 37.54
N PHE A 354 15.44 2.03 36.51
CA PHE A 354 16.15 0.76 36.36
C PHE A 354 17.50 1.02 35.70
N THR A 355 18.52 1.11 36.52
CA THR A 355 19.97 0.96 36.24
C THR A 355 20.60 0.94 37.64
N GLN A 356 21.48 0.06 38.10
CA GLN A 356 22.09 -1.18 37.64
C GLN A 356 22.82 -1.73 38.88
N MET A 357 22.81 -3.05 39.10
CA MET A 357 23.55 -3.69 40.19
C MET A 357 24.99 -3.93 39.73
N TYR A 358 25.99 -3.37 40.42
CA TYR A 358 27.09 -4.10 41.06
C TYR A 358 28.19 -3.15 41.58
N VAL A 359 28.79 -3.59 42.70
CA VAL A 359 30.07 -3.19 43.33
C VAL A 359 30.02 -2.11 44.43
N SER A 360 29.85 -2.62 45.66
CA SER A 360 30.68 -2.44 46.85
C SER A 360 31.29 -1.07 47.20
N HIS A 361 30.84 -0.57 48.37
CA HIS A 361 31.35 0.43 49.31
C HIS A 361 32.84 0.82 49.26
N LEU A 362 33.31 2.01 49.68
CA LEU A 362 32.81 3.37 49.96
C LEU A 362 34.05 4.13 50.49
N LEU A 363 34.07 5.46 50.33
CA LEU A 363 34.99 6.48 50.93
C LEU A 363 36.30 6.69 50.13
N ALA A 364 36.75 7.91 49.82
CA ALA A 364 36.45 9.23 50.35
C ALA A 364 36.70 10.35 49.31
N SER A 365 36.05 11.47 49.59
CA SER A 365 36.09 12.80 48.98
C SER A 365 37.49 13.36 48.72
N GLY A 366 37.66 14.13 47.64
CA GLY A 366 38.79 15.06 47.51
C GLY A 366 39.08 15.54 46.10
N LEU A 367 38.50 16.69 45.73
CA LEU A 367 39.14 17.78 44.97
C LEU A 367 40.56 17.53 44.42
N LEU A 368 40.75 17.51 43.10
CA LEU A 368 41.55 18.50 42.36
C LEU A 368 41.64 18.13 40.87
N ALA A 369 41.55 19.15 40.03
CA ALA A 369 41.90 19.12 38.63
C ALA A 369 43.41 18.89 38.45
N SER A 370 43.80 17.91 37.62
CA SER A 370 45.00 17.96 36.79
C SER A 370 45.09 16.75 35.85
N ALA A 371 45.01 17.03 34.55
CA ALA A 371 45.87 16.50 33.48
C ALA A 371 45.89 14.98 33.15
N LEU A 372 45.56 14.73 31.86
CA LEU A 372 46.05 13.68 30.93
C LEU A 372 45.31 12.33 30.87
N PRO A 373 45.28 11.65 29.70
CA PRO A 373 45.05 12.16 28.36
C PRO A 373 43.98 11.35 27.59
N ARG A 374 43.50 11.96 26.51
CA ARG A 374 42.67 11.40 25.42
C ARG A 374 42.88 9.90 25.19
N VAL A 375 41.87 9.11 25.51
CA VAL A 375 41.53 7.88 24.77
C VAL A 375 40.09 8.01 24.30
N LEU A 376 39.86 8.99 23.43
CA LEU A 376 38.77 8.92 22.47
C LEU A 376 39.44 8.54 21.15
N GLY A 377 39.61 7.23 20.98
CA GLY A 377 39.90 6.65 19.69
C GLY A 377 38.79 7.04 18.73
N HIS A 378 39.14 7.91 17.78
CA HIS A 378 38.52 8.09 16.47
C HIS A 378 37.22 7.28 16.26
N ALA A 379 36.08 7.90 16.57
CA ALA A 379 34.84 7.54 15.91
C ALA A 379 35.07 7.80 14.42
N ILE A 380 35.17 6.70 13.66
CA ILE A 380 35.30 6.67 12.20
C ILE A 380 34.23 7.61 11.63
N ASN A 381 34.66 8.66 10.96
CA ASN A 381 33.79 9.66 10.34
C ASN A 381 33.06 9.00 9.16
N LYS A 382 31.95 8.30 9.44
CA LYS A 382 31.09 7.71 8.40
C LYS A 382 30.57 8.83 7.51
N SER A 383 30.60 8.60 6.20
CA SER A 383 30.15 9.56 5.19
C SER A 383 28.72 10.02 5.48
N ALA A 384 28.45 11.32 5.34
CA ALA A 384 27.09 11.87 5.44
C ALA A 384 26.20 11.49 4.23
N LYS A 385 26.77 10.87 3.19
CA LYS A 385 26.02 10.45 2.00
C LYS A 385 25.00 9.36 2.32
N LEU A 386 23.90 9.36 1.57
CA LEU A 386 22.87 8.33 1.64
C LEU A 386 23.37 7.04 1.00
N ARG A 387 23.06 5.90 1.61
CA ARG A 387 23.47 4.58 1.12
C ARG A 387 22.43 4.04 0.17
N THR A 388 22.83 3.56 -1.00
CA THR A 388 21.87 3.05 -1.97
C THR A 388 22.37 1.85 -2.78
N VAL A 389 21.44 0.99 -3.18
CA VAL A 389 21.63 -0.10 -4.14
C VAL A 389 20.66 0.11 -5.29
N VAL A 390 21.15 -0.04 -6.51
CA VAL A 390 20.32 -0.08 -7.73
C VAL A 390 20.10 -1.53 -8.13
N THR A 391 18.84 -1.94 -8.35
CA THR A 391 18.50 -3.20 -9.02
C THR A 391 17.81 -2.91 -10.35
N THR A 392 18.37 -3.36 -11.46
CA THR A 392 18.00 -2.97 -12.84
C THR A 392 17.86 -4.18 -13.75
N ASP A 393 16.84 -4.17 -14.61
CA ASP A 393 16.61 -5.17 -15.66
C ASP A 393 17.15 -4.72 -17.03
N MET A 394 17.87 -3.59 -17.04
CA MET A 394 18.75 -3.15 -18.12
C MET A 394 18.07 -2.92 -19.47
N GLU A 395 16.82 -2.45 -19.47
CA GLU A 395 16.18 -1.93 -20.68
C GLU A 395 16.98 -0.72 -21.24
N SER A 396 16.61 -0.30 -22.46
CA SER A 396 17.15 0.88 -23.12
C SER A 396 17.11 2.14 -22.22
N ASP A 397 16.08 2.28 -21.39
CA ASP A 397 15.91 3.43 -20.51
C ASP A 397 16.56 3.27 -19.13
N ASP A 398 16.73 2.05 -18.62
CA ASP A 398 17.66 1.78 -17.51
C ASP A 398 19.07 2.24 -17.87
N LEU A 399 19.55 1.93 -19.09
CA LEU A 399 20.88 2.36 -19.53
C LEU A 399 20.98 3.89 -19.60
N ALA A 400 19.95 4.57 -20.13
CA ALA A 400 19.91 6.04 -20.15
C ALA A 400 19.90 6.62 -18.72
N SER A 401 19.13 6.01 -17.82
CA SER A 401 19.07 6.36 -16.40
C SER A 401 20.40 6.11 -15.69
N LEU A 402 21.11 5.01 -16.00
CA LEU A 402 22.44 4.70 -15.47
C LEU A 402 23.51 5.68 -15.94
N VAL A 403 23.48 6.09 -17.21
CA VAL A 403 24.37 7.15 -17.73
C VAL A 403 24.24 8.40 -16.88
N ARG A 404 23.01 8.84 -16.60
CA ARG A 404 22.77 9.98 -15.70
C ARG A 404 23.22 9.68 -14.27
N TYR A 405 22.77 8.57 -13.69
CA TYR A 405 23.05 8.18 -12.30
C TYR A 405 24.55 8.11 -11.99
N MET A 406 25.36 7.57 -12.91
CA MET A 406 26.83 7.50 -12.75
C MET A 406 27.47 8.88 -12.62
N LEU A 407 26.88 9.93 -13.22
CA LEU A 407 27.37 11.30 -13.04
C LEU A 407 27.00 11.89 -11.69
N TYR A 408 26.10 11.28 -10.93
CA TYR A 408 25.78 11.63 -9.54
C TYR A 408 26.36 10.61 -8.53
N ALA A 409 27.20 9.68 -8.99
CA ALA A 409 27.80 8.68 -8.10
C ALA A 409 28.72 9.30 -7.02
N ASN A 410 29.17 10.54 -7.20
CA ASN A 410 29.88 11.32 -6.18
C ASN A 410 28.96 11.80 -5.05
N ASP A 411 27.64 11.89 -5.25
CA ASP A 411 26.70 12.45 -4.27
C ASP A 411 26.11 11.40 -3.33
N LEU A 412 26.17 10.13 -3.73
CA LEU A 412 25.62 8.99 -3.00
C LEU A 412 26.71 8.03 -2.56
N GLU A 413 26.41 7.19 -1.58
CA GLU A 413 27.24 6.05 -1.21
C GLU A 413 26.69 4.80 -1.91
N ASN A 414 27.26 4.50 -3.07
CA ASN A 414 26.89 3.34 -3.89
C ASN A 414 27.27 2.05 -3.16
N GLN A 415 26.29 1.18 -2.90
CA GLN A 415 26.49 -0.09 -2.21
C GLN A 415 26.28 -1.29 -3.14
N GLY A 416 25.61 -1.10 -4.30
CA GLY A 416 25.43 -2.16 -5.29
C GLY A 416 24.84 -1.65 -6.61
N LEU A 417 25.29 -2.26 -7.70
CA LEU A 417 24.68 -2.18 -9.04
C LEU A 417 24.29 -3.60 -9.42
N VAL A 418 23.00 -3.92 -9.38
CA VAL A 418 22.55 -5.32 -9.37
C VAL A 418 21.63 -5.60 -10.55
N TYR A 419 21.98 -6.55 -11.39
CA TYR A 419 21.04 -7.03 -12.41
C TYR A 419 19.86 -7.75 -11.76
N THR A 420 18.65 -7.54 -12.28
CA THR A 420 17.43 -8.20 -11.81
C THR A 420 16.51 -8.48 -13.00
N SER A 421 15.44 -9.25 -12.80
CA SER A 421 14.38 -9.38 -13.80
C SER A 421 13.21 -8.43 -13.54
N SER A 422 12.33 -8.32 -14.53
CA SER A 422 11.00 -7.73 -14.42
C SER A 422 10.02 -8.50 -15.32
N LYS A 423 8.78 -8.01 -15.38
CA LYS A 423 7.77 -8.45 -16.34
C LYS A 423 8.11 -8.11 -17.80
N TYR A 424 9.01 -7.18 -18.04
CA TYR A 424 9.45 -6.74 -19.37
C TYR A 424 10.73 -7.45 -19.82
N HIS A 425 11.63 -7.78 -18.89
CA HIS A 425 12.94 -8.35 -19.20
C HIS A 425 13.33 -9.48 -18.24
N TRP A 426 13.61 -10.66 -18.79
CA TRP A 426 14.18 -11.80 -18.05
C TRP A 426 14.92 -12.78 -18.96
N GLU A 427 16.00 -13.37 -18.44
CA GLU A 427 17.02 -14.10 -19.21
C GLU A 427 16.63 -15.55 -19.54
N GLY A 428 15.78 -16.15 -18.72
CA GLY A 428 15.59 -17.59 -18.66
C GLY A 428 16.70 -18.29 -17.87
N ASP A 429 16.50 -19.57 -17.56
CA ASP A 429 17.48 -20.37 -16.81
C ASP A 429 18.55 -21.04 -17.70
N GLY A 430 18.54 -20.73 -19.01
CA GLY A 430 19.42 -21.33 -20.01
C GLY A 430 19.16 -22.83 -20.30
N LYS A 431 18.09 -23.42 -19.75
CA LYS A 431 17.75 -24.85 -19.91
C LYS A 431 16.55 -25.09 -20.83
N GLY A 432 15.98 -24.03 -21.39
CA GLY A 432 14.76 -24.11 -22.18
C GLY A 432 13.50 -24.35 -21.34
N THR A 433 13.55 -24.01 -20.04
CA THR A 433 12.37 -24.07 -19.17
C THR A 433 11.33 -23.09 -19.65
N GLU A 434 10.14 -23.59 -19.98
CA GLU A 434 8.99 -22.76 -20.34
C GLU A 434 8.39 -22.09 -19.10
N PHE A 435 8.11 -20.79 -19.22
CA PHE A 435 7.55 -19.96 -18.17
C PHE A 435 6.42 -19.10 -18.74
N PHE A 436 5.35 -18.97 -17.97
CA PHE A 436 4.20 -18.14 -18.32
C PHE A 436 3.60 -17.50 -17.08
N LEU A 437 3.37 -16.19 -17.16
CA LEU A 437 2.55 -15.44 -16.21
C LEU A 437 1.49 -14.64 -16.98
N PRO A 438 0.24 -14.59 -16.49
CA PRO A 438 -0.80 -13.78 -17.12
C PRO A 438 -0.49 -12.28 -16.96
N ASN A 439 -1.13 -11.45 -17.80
CA ASN A 439 -0.97 -9.98 -17.80
C ASN A 439 0.48 -9.54 -18.05
N ARG A 440 1.09 -10.12 -19.08
CA ARG A 440 2.43 -9.80 -19.59
C ARG A 440 2.37 -9.42 -21.06
N GLU A 441 3.47 -8.89 -21.59
CA GLU A 441 3.58 -8.54 -23.02
C GLU A 441 3.52 -9.77 -23.95
N TYR A 442 3.71 -10.96 -23.40
CA TYR A 442 3.57 -12.25 -24.07
C TYR A 442 2.27 -12.97 -23.66
N ASN A 443 1.71 -13.75 -24.59
CA ASN A 443 0.47 -14.51 -24.41
C ASN A 443 0.63 -16.04 -24.55
N THR A 444 1.86 -16.51 -24.76
CA THR A 444 2.25 -17.92 -24.75
C THR A 444 3.43 -18.12 -23.81
N SER A 445 3.67 -19.37 -23.38
CA SER A 445 4.90 -19.72 -22.67
C SER A 445 6.14 -19.22 -23.41
N GLN A 446 7.09 -18.72 -22.65
CA GLN A 446 8.38 -18.21 -23.12
C GLN A 446 9.51 -18.94 -22.41
N THR A 447 10.70 -18.98 -23.00
CA THR A 447 11.92 -19.50 -22.34
C THR A 447 12.89 -18.39 -21.91
N SER A 448 12.70 -17.19 -22.46
CA SER A 448 13.29 -15.89 -22.11
C SER A 448 12.32 -14.82 -22.60
N TRP A 449 12.36 -13.60 -22.07
CA TRP A 449 11.56 -12.49 -22.63
C TRP A 449 12.41 -11.22 -22.69
N ARG A 450 12.62 -10.73 -23.92
CA ARG A 450 13.41 -9.54 -24.25
C ARG A 450 14.73 -9.47 -23.46
N PRO A 451 15.56 -10.53 -23.43
CA PRO A 451 16.76 -10.54 -22.58
C PRO A 451 17.73 -9.42 -22.96
N THR A 452 18.25 -8.73 -21.96
CA THR A 452 19.18 -7.58 -22.09
C THR A 452 20.62 -7.97 -21.73
N GLY A 453 20.80 -9.16 -21.17
CA GLY A 453 22.07 -9.72 -20.73
C GLY A 453 22.54 -9.15 -19.39
N THR A 454 23.57 -9.80 -18.84
CA THR A 454 24.09 -9.52 -17.48
C THR A 454 25.52 -8.97 -17.48
N THR A 455 25.91 -8.26 -18.54
CA THR A 455 27.28 -7.73 -18.70
C THR A 455 27.38 -6.30 -19.21
N THR A 456 26.25 -5.64 -19.49
CA THR A 456 26.20 -4.27 -20.05
C THR A 456 26.81 -3.22 -19.12
N ILE A 457 26.60 -3.33 -17.80
CA ILE A 457 27.18 -2.45 -16.79
C ILE A 457 28.71 -2.55 -16.86
N GLU A 458 29.27 -3.75 -16.81
CA GLU A 458 30.71 -3.99 -16.79
C GLU A 458 31.38 -3.64 -18.11
N ASN A 459 30.86 -4.17 -19.22
CA ASN A 459 31.50 -4.15 -20.53
C ASN A 459 31.25 -2.85 -21.30
N HIS A 460 30.31 -2.00 -20.88
CA HIS A 460 29.98 -0.77 -21.61
C HIS A 460 29.91 0.44 -20.69
N LEU A 461 29.05 0.41 -19.67
CA LEU A 461 28.88 1.57 -18.79
C LEU A 461 30.14 1.90 -18.00
N LEU A 462 30.73 0.90 -17.33
CA LEU A 462 31.91 1.10 -16.49
C LEU A 462 33.19 1.31 -17.31
N GLU A 463 33.26 0.79 -18.53
CA GLU A 463 34.35 1.13 -19.46
C GLU A 463 34.29 2.62 -19.84
N ALA A 464 33.13 3.12 -20.26
CA ALA A 464 32.94 4.53 -20.57
C ALA A 464 33.16 5.43 -19.33
N TYR A 465 32.70 4.99 -18.16
CA TYR A 465 32.93 5.68 -16.90
C TYR A 465 34.43 5.75 -16.56
N ALA A 466 35.16 4.65 -16.72
CA ALA A 466 36.60 4.60 -16.47
C ALA A 466 37.40 5.56 -17.35
N GLU A 467 36.98 5.72 -18.62
CA GLU A 467 37.60 6.68 -19.53
C GLU A 467 37.45 8.14 -19.05
N VAL A 468 36.27 8.49 -18.54
CA VAL A 468 35.99 9.87 -18.09
C VAL A 468 36.31 10.11 -16.61
N TYR A 469 36.58 9.06 -15.83
CA TYR A 469 36.87 9.13 -14.40
C TYR A 469 38.00 10.10 -14.04
N PRO A 470 39.13 10.16 -14.78
CA PRO A 470 40.19 11.14 -14.51
C PRO A 470 39.71 12.60 -14.60
N ASN A 471 38.75 12.89 -15.48
CA ASN A 471 38.14 14.22 -15.62
C ASN A 471 37.18 14.49 -14.46
N LEU A 472 36.23 13.58 -14.21
CA LEU A 472 35.24 13.70 -13.13
C LEU A 472 35.88 13.99 -11.77
N ARG A 473 37.00 13.33 -11.46
CA ARG A 473 37.76 13.54 -10.22
C ARG A 473 38.35 14.94 -10.04
N LYS A 474 38.52 15.69 -11.12
CA LYS A 474 38.99 17.09 -11.07
C LYS A 474 37.87 18.03 -10.65
N HIS A 475 36.65 17.72 -11.04
CA HIS A 475 35.44 18.45 -10.65
C HIS A 475 34.95 18.08 -9.25
N ASP A 476 35.00 16.79 -8.90
CA ASP A 476 34.77 16.34 -7.52
C ASP A 476 35.63 15.13 -7.17
N SER A 477 36.48 15.27 -6.15
CA SER A 477 37.32 14.18 -5.66
C SER A 477 36.53 12.97 -5.10
N ALA A 478 35.24 13.13 -4.84
CA ALA A 478 34.38 12.14 -4.19
C ALA A 478 33.75 11.11 -5.14
N TYR A 479 34.03 11.19 -6.46
CA TYR A 479 33.64 10.15 -7.42
C TYR A 479 34.28 8.80 -7.08
N PRO A 480 33.50 7.70 -7.03
CA PRO A 480 34.01 6.36 -6.76
C PRO A 480 34.91 5.85 -7.89
N THR A 481 35.91 5.04 -7.56
CA THR A 481 36.77 4.43 -8.57
C THR A 481 35.99 3.43 -9.44
N PRO A 482 36.32 3.28 -10.73
CA PRO A 482 35.72 2.24 -11.59
C PRO A 482 35.86 0.84 -10.98
N GLU A 483 37.01 0.53 -10.36
CA GLU A 483 37.25 -0.75 -9.69
C GLU A 483 36.31 -0.98 -8.50
N HIS A 484 35.94 0.10 -7.79
CA HIS A 484 34.99 -0.01 -6.68
C HIS A 484 33.58 -0.27 -7.21
N LEU A 485 33.15 0.49 -8.22
CA LEU A 485 31.85 0.27 -8.86
C LEU A 485 31.73 -1.16 -9.40
N LEU A 486 32.77 -1.65 -10.09
CA LEU A 486 32.83 -3.04 -10.57
C LEU A 486 32.74 -4.05 -9.43
N SER A 487 33.40 -3.80 -8.29
CA SER A 487 33.39 -4.72 -7.14
C SER A 487 32.00 -4.91 -6.52
N ILE A 488 31.14 -3.88 -6.62
CA ILE A 488 29.76 -3.88 -6.11
C ILE A 488 28.73 -4.20 -7.19
N THR A 489 29.17 -4.45 -8.44
CA THR A 489 28.29 -4.98 -9.49
C THR A 489 28.04 -6.47 -9.24
N LYS A 490 26.77 -6.89 -9.25
CA LYS A 490 26.35 -8.27 -8.96
C LYS A 490 25.21 -8.71 -9.87
N ILE A 491 25.08 -10.01 -10.07
CA ILE A 491 23.92 -10.61 -10.72
C ILE A 491 22.91 -11.01 -9.65
N GLY A 492 21.70 -10.46 -9.73
CA GLY A 492 20.56 -10.81 -8.90
C GLY A 492 19.69 -11.91 -9.53
N ASN A 493 18.41 -11.90 -9.21
CA ASN A 493 17.43 -12.86 -9.72
C ASN A 493 16.96 -12.43 -11.12
N VAL A 494 17.65 -12.90 -12.16
CA VAL A 494 17.41 -12.52 -13.57
C VAL A 494 16.64 -13.58 -14.39
N ASP A 495 16.57 -14.82 -13.89
CA ASP A 495 16.10 -15.97 -14.66
C ASP A 495 14.65 -15.80 -15.15
N PHE A 496 13.70 -15.47 -14.28
CA PHE A 496 12.29 -15.29 -14.66
C PHE A 496 11.68 -14.10 -13.93
N ASP A 497 10.59 -13.56 -14.47
CA ASP A 497 9.80 -12.52 -13.83
C ASP A 497 9.34 -12.95 -12.42
N GLY A 498 9.70 -12.15 -11.42
CA GLY A 498 9.30 -12.37 -10.03
C GLY A 498 10.00 -13.54 -9.34
N GLU A 499 11.01 -14.16 -9.97
CA GLU A 499 11.60 -15.38 -9.44
C GLU A 499 12.40 -15.15 -8.15
N MET A 500 12.18 -16.04 -7.18
CA MET A 500 12.76 -15.96 -5.84
C MET A 500 13.22 -17.32 -5.28
N ALA A 501 13.31 -18.40 -6.07
CA ALA A 501 13.64 -19.71 -5.48
C ALA A 501 15.07 -19.81 -4.94
N LYS A 502 16.02 -19.06 -5.52
CA LYS A 502 17.45 -19.16 -5.17
C LYS A 502 18.02 -17.84 -4.70
N ASP A 503 18.92 -17.93 -3.72
CA ASP A 503 19.84 -16.86 -3.37
C ASP A 503 20.81 -16.63 -4.55
N THR A 504 21.10 -15.37 -4.81
CA THR A 504 21.98 -14.85 -5.86
C THR A 504 23.02 -13.91 -5.25
N GLU A 505 24.11 -13.62 -5.97
CA GLU A 505 25.13 -12.67 -5.50
C GLU A 505 24.52 -11.30 -5.17
N GLY A 506 23.56 -10.83 -5.97
CA GLY A 506 22.82 -9.60 -5.74
C GLY A 506 21.96 -9.64 -4.47
N SER A 507 21.19 -10.72 -4.28
CA SER A 507 20.37 -10.87 -3.08
C SER A 507 21.21 -11.03 -1.80
N ASP A 508 22.37 -11.66 -1.90
CA ASP A 508 23.31 -11.86 -0.80
C ASP A 508 23.99 -10.55 -0.39
N LEU A 509 24.37 -9.73 -1.37
CA LEU A 509 24.86 -8.37 -1.13
C LEU A 509 23.81 -7.55 -0.39
N ILE A 510 22.56 -7.49 -0.89
CA ILE A 510 21.47 -6.74 -0.26
C ILE A 510 21.19 -7.26 1.15
N ARG A 511 21.15 -8.58 1.34
CA ARG A 511 20.98 -9.22 2.66
C ARG A 511 22.06 -8.74 3.64
N SER A 512 23.31 -8.74 3.21
CA SER A 512 24.43 -8.33 4.07
C SER A 512 24.34 -6.85 4.48
N LEU A 513 23.93 -5.98 3.56
CA LEU A 513 23.76 -4.54 3.79
C LEU A 513 22.60 -4.24 4.74
N ILE A 514 21.49 -4.97 4.60
CA ILE A 514 20.35 -4.87 5.53
C ILE A 514 20.79 -5.22 6.96
N LEU A 515 21.59 -6.28 7.12
CA LEU A 515 22.02 -6.80 8.42
C LEU A 515 23.26 -6.10 9.01
N ASP A 516 23.93 -5.21 8.28
CA ASP A 516 25.14 -4.57 8.78
C ASP A 516 24.90 -3.62 9.99
N ASN A 517 26.00 -3.19 10.61
CA ASN A 517 25.98 -2.29 11.77
C ASN A 517 25.98 -0.81 11.39
N ASP A 518 25.68 -0.43 10.15
CA ASP A 518 25.50 0.96 9.78
C ASP A 518 24.09 1.43 10.12
N PRO A 519 23.94 2.48 10.95
CA PRO A 519 22.62 2.95 11.36
C PRO A 519 21.90 3.79 10.31
N ARG A 520 22.59 4.22 9.23
CA ARG A 520 21.97 5.00 8.15
C ARG A 520 20.96 4.15 7.39
N ILE A 521 19.90 4.79 6.91
CA ILE A 521 18.91 4.15 6.04
C ILE A 521 19.60 3.66 4.76
N LEU A 522 19.25 2.44 4.37
CA LEU A 522 19.61 1.82 3.09
C LEU A 522 18.43 1.99 2.12
N TYR A 523 18.67 2.73 1.03
CA TYR A 523 17.69 2.94 -0.04
C TYR A 523 17.91 1.91 -1.15
N LEU A 524 16.98 0.97 -1.28
CA LEU A 524 16.98 -0.06 -2.31
C LEU A 524 16.12 0.41 -3.48
N GLN A 525 16.73 0.70 -4.61
CA GLN A 525 16.04 1.17 -5.80
C GLN A 525 15.69 -0.02 -6.69
N ALA A 526 14.39 -0.27 -6.90
CA ALA A 526 13.89 -1.27 -7.85
C ALA A 526 13.52 -0.58 -9.16
N TRP A 527 14.44 -0.62 -10.12
CA TRP A 527 14.25 -0.07 -11.47
C TRP A 527 13.38 -1.07 -12.25
N GLY A 528 13.78 -2.34 -12.25
CA GLY A 528 12.97 -3.48 -12.69
C GLY A 528 12.02 -4.04 -11.61
N GLY A 529 11.98 -5.37 -11.50
CA GLY A 529 11.21 -6.07 -10.47
C GLY A 529 11.77 -5.94 -9.06
N THR A 530 10.95 -6.24 -8.06
CA THR A 530 11.36 -6.25 -6.65
C THR A 530 11.94 -7.59 -6.19
N ASN A 531 12.01 -8.60 -7.06
CA ASN A 531 12.34 -9.98 -6.71
C ASN A 531 13.72 -10.17 -6.06
N THR A 532 14.78 -9.52 -6.53
CA THR A 532 16.10 -9.64 -5.90
C THR A 532 16.11 -9.08 -4.48
N ILE A 533 15.40 -7.96 -4.25
CA ILE A 533 15.20 -7.38 -2.90
C ILE A 533 14.33 -8.31 -2.04
N ALA A 534 13.24 -8.81 -2.60
CA ALA A 534 12.33 -9.73 -1.93
C ALA A 534 13.06 -11.03 -1.52
N ARG A 535 13.94 -11.54 -2.38
CA ARG A 535 14.78 -12.71 -2.10
C ARG A 535 15.71 -12.46 -0.92
N ALA A 536 16.39 -11.30 -0.89
CA ALA A 536 17.25 -10.92 0.23
C ALA A 536 16.49 -10.89 1.56
N LEU A 537 15.32 -10.22 1.57
CA LEU A 537 14.42 -10.19 2.74
C LEU A 537 13.93 -11.58 3.13
N LYS A 538 13.60 -12.43 2.14
CA LYS A 538 13.17 -13.80 2.39
C LYS A 538 14.26 -14.64 3.02
N SER A 539 15.51 -14.50 2.59
CA SER A 539 16.63 -15.26 3.15
C SER A 539 16.92 -14.85 4.59
N ILE A 540 16.69 -13.58 4.95
CA ILE A 540 16.71 -13.14 6.36
C ILE A 540 15.58 -13.80 7.14
N SER A 541 14.35 -13.82 6.60
CA SER A 541 13.22 -14.48 7.27
C SER A 541 13.47 -15.98 7.44
N ASP A 542 13.95 -16.67 6.42
CA ASP A 542 14.22 -18.11 6.42
C ASP A 542 15.26 -18.47 7.50
N THR A 543 16.24 -17.59 7.76
CA THR A 543 17.33 -17.82 8.73
C THR A 543 17.03 -17.32 10.15
N HIS A 544 16.26 -16.25 10.31
CA HIS A 544 16.07 -15.58 11.60
C HIS A 544 14.66 -15.68 12.19
N SER A 545 13.64 -16.10 11.43
CA SER A 545 12.24 -16.07 11.89
C SER A 545 11.92 -16.96 13.09
N SER A 546 12.73 -17.99 13.35
CA SER A 546 12.60 -18.85 14.53
C SER A 546 13.27 -18.28 15.80
N SER A 547 13.99 -17.15 15.69
CA SER A 547 14.64 -16.50 16.83
C SER A 547 13.61 -15.84 17.76
N PRO A 548 13.77 -15.91 19.10
CA PRO A 548 12.95 -15.15 20.05
C PRO A 548 12.94 -13.63 19.79
N ASP A 549 14.02 -13.11 19.21
CA ASP A 549 14.19 -11.68 18.92
C ASP A 549 13.65 -11.26 17.55
N TRP A 550 13.00 -12.17 16.81
CA TRP A 550 12.59 -11.93 15.42
C TRP A 550 11.78 -10.65 15.22
N ASN A 551 10.81 -10.37 16.10
CA ASN A 551 10.01 -9.15 16.02
C ASN A 551 10.86 -7.87 16.14
N THR A 552 11.88 -7.89 17.01
CA THR A 552 12.82 -6.78 17.19
C THR A 552 13.71 -6.61 15.96
N THR A 553 14.26 -7.71 15.44
CA THR A 553 15.07 -7.74 14.21
C THR A 553 14.27 -7.19 13.04
N LYS A 554 13.05 -7.70 12.84
CA LYS A 554 12.12 -7.26 11.79
C LYS A 554 11.81 -5.78 11.88
N ALA A 555 11.51 -5.27 13.08
CA ALA A 555 11.27 -3.85 13.31
C ALA A 555 12.52 -2.98 13.06
N SER A 556 13.72 -3.50 13.37
CA SER A 556 14.99 -2.82 13.07
C SER A 556 15.22 -2.72 11.56
N ILE A 557 15.01 -3.81 10.83
CA ILE A 557 15.11 -3.85 9.37
C ILE A 557 14.11 -2.88 8.74
N SER A 558 12.83 -2.91 9.16
CA SER A 558 11.81 -1.99 8.62
C SER A 558 12.11 -0.51 8.86
N ARG A 559 12.87 -0.16 9.91
CA ARG A 559 13.32 1.23 10.15
C ARG A 559 14.55 1.61 9.33
N LYS A 560 15.41 0.64 9.02
CA LYS A 560 16.69 0.86 8.34
C LYS A 560 16.57 0.77 6.82
N THR A 561 15.53 0.12 6.28
CA THR A 561 15.41 -0.12 4.84
C THR A 561 14.22 0.61 4.25
N VAL A 562 14.43 1.27 3.11
CA VAL A 562 13.39 1.87 2.27
C VAL A 562 13.52 1.31 0.86
N ILE A 563 12.41 0.87 0.27
CA ILE A 563 12.38 0.48 -1.15
C ILE A 563 11.81 1.63 -1.97
N LEU A 564 12.54 2.05 -2.99
CA LEU A 564 12.11 3.02 -4.00
C LEU A 564 11.85 2.24 -5.28
N ALA A 565 10.60 1.94 -5.59
CA ALA A 565 10.20 1.23 -6.79
C ALA A 565 9.87 2.25 -7.89
N SER A 566 10.58 2.16 -9.01
CA SER A 566 10.31 2.90 -10.23
C SER A 566 8.88 2.63 -10.68
N GLY A 567 8.50 1.35 -10.63
CA GLY A 567 7.13 0.85 -10.59
C GLY A 567 7.12 -0.58 -10.08
N PHE A 568 5.95 -1.14 -9.81
CA PHE A 568 5.84 -2.58 -9.53
C PHE A 568 5.89 -3.36 -10.84
N GLN A 569 7.10 -3.73 -11.23
CA GLN A 569 7.37 -4.42 -12.48
C GLN A 569 7.41 -5.95 -12.34
N ASP A 570 7.14 -6.48 -11.15
CA ASP A 570 6.89 -7.91 -10.91
C ASP A 570 5.82 -8.07 -9.82
N ASN A 571 5.49 -9.30 -9.45
CA ASN A 571 4.48 -9.55 -8.42
C ASN A 571 5.06 -9.60 -6.99
N THR A 572 6.39 -9.58 -6.80
CA THR A 572 7.01 -9.96 -5.52
C THR A 572 6.79 -8.94 -4.41
N TYR A 573 6.53 -7.66 -4.74
CA TYR A 573 6.03 -6.70 -3.76
C TYR A 573 4.68 -7.15 -3.17
N VAL A 574 3.73 -7.49 -4.04
CA VAL A 574 2.35 -7.84 -3.63
C VAL A 574 2.30 -9.22 -2.98
N GLU A 575 3.03 -10.19 -3.53
CA GLU A 575 2.98 -11.58 -3.10
C GLU A 575 3.89 -11.88 -1.90
N TYR A 576 4.99 -11.13 -1.73
CA TYR A 576 5.95 -11.38 -0.66
C TYR A 576 6.21 -10.19 0.25
N ILE A 577 6.66 -9.04 -0.27
CA ILE A 577 7.14 -7.92 0.57
C ILE A 577 6.00 -7.34 1.42
N ALA A 578 4.88 -6.95 0.81
CA ALA A 578 3.75 -6.37 1.53
C ALA A 578 3.17 -7.27 2.64
N PRO A 579 2.90 -8.57 2.41
CA PRO A 579 2.38 -9.45 3.45
C PRO A 579 3.42 -9.81 4.53
N ASN A 580 4.70 -9.95 4.18
CA ASN A 580 5.72 -10.40 5.13
C ASN A 580 6.46 -9.25 5.83
N TRP A 581 6.48 -8.05 5.26
CA TRP A 581 7.20 -6.87 5.77
C TRP A 581 6.31 -5.62 5.80
N PRO A 582 5.11 -5.68 6.42
CA PRO A 582 4.10 -4.62 6.30
C PRO A 582 4.51 -3.28 6.93
N ALA A 583 5.54 -3.27 7.79
CA ALA A 583 6.10 -2.07 8.41
C ALA A 583 7.23 -1.43 7.60
N LEU A 584 7.73 -2.08 6.55
CA LEU A 584 8.79 -1.56 5.70
C LEU A 584 8.22 -0.49 4.77
N ARG A 585 8.87 0.67 4.71
CA ARG A 585 8.46 1.75 3.82
C ARG A 585 8.81 1.40 2.37
N VAL A 586 7.81 1.42 1.51
CA VAL A 586 7.95 1.28 0.06
C VAL A 586 7.38 2.52 -0.60
N GLU A 587 8.08 3.05 -1.58
CA GLU A 587 7.62 4.15 -2.41
C GLU A 587 7.46 3.66 -3.85
N GLU A 588 6.29 3.84 -4.42
CA GLU A 588 5.95 3.49 -5.80
C GLU A 588 5.85 4.79 -6.60
N LEU A 589 6.71 4.93 -7.61
CA LEU A 589 6.99 6.21 -8.27
C LEU A 589 6.62 6.22 -9.75
N SER A 590 5.87 5.24 -10.27
CA SER A 590 5.57 5.11 -11.71
C SER A 590 4.78 6.28 -12.28
N LYS A 591 4.08 7.05 -11.44
CA LYS A 591 3.44 8.30 -11.87
C LYS A 591 4.43 9.32 -12.44
N ALA A 592 5.70 9.27 -12.05
CA ALA A 592 6.72 10.15 -12.60
C ALA A 592 7.20 9.70 -14.00
N TYR A 593 6.74 8.55 -14.53
CA TYR A 593 6.91 8.18 -15.94
C TYR A 593 6.24 9.19 -16.88
N ASP A 594 5.22 9.93 -16.40
CA ASP A 594 4.64 11.07 -17.13
C ASP A 594 5.68 12.19 -17.39
N THR A 595 6.76 12.23 -16.61
CA THR A 595 7.89 13.15 -16.81
C THR A 595 9.06 12.47 -17.51
N TRP A 596 9.45 11.28 -17.03
CA TRP A 596 10.74 10.66 -17.37
C TRP A 596 10.64 9.34 -18.14
N GLY A 597 9.48 8.69 -18.23
CA GLY A 597 9.35 7.41 -18.92
C GLY A 597 9.33 7.54 -20.45
N PHE A 598 9.12 6.41 -21.12
CA PHE A 598 9.05 6.34 -22.59
C PHE A 598 8.14 7.40 -23.15
N ASN A 599 8.69 8.22 -24.05
CA ASN A 599 7.99 9.24 -24.80
C ASN A 599 7.00 8.57 -25.78
N CYS A 600 5.93 8.04 -25.19
CA CYS A 600 4.85 7.36 -25.84
C CYS A 600 3.57 7.56 -25.03
N ASN A 601 2.49 7.94 -25.70
CA ASN A 601 1.17 8.02 -25.09
C ASN A 601 0.40 6.69 -25.25
N ASN A 602 -0.77 6.63 -24.61
CA ASN A 602 -1.65 5.45 -24.63
C ASN A 602 -2.22 5.09 -26.02
N THR A 603 -2.01 5.93 -27.05
CA THR A 603 -2.39 5.63 -28.44
C THR A 603 -1.21 5.09 -29.27
N GLY A 604 -0.05 4.89 -28.66
CA GLY A 604 1.17 4.46 -29.34
C GLY A 604 1.85 5.58 -30.13
N ALA A 605 1.57 6.85 -29.82
CA ALA A 605 2.18 8.01 -30.48
C ALA A 605 3.15 8.72 -29.51
N GLY A 606 4.27 9.21 -30.02
CA GLY A 606 5.16 10.10 -29.26
C GLY A 606 4.42 11.34 -28.75
N ASN A 607 4.82 11.83 -27.57
CA ASN A 607 4.21 12.94 -26.86
C ASN A 607 5.20 14.06 -26.49
N VAL A 608 4.68 15.28 -26.42
CA VAL A 608 5.47 16.43 -25.97
C VAL A 608 5.75 16.27 -24.47
N ARG A 609 7.03 16.21 -24.09
CA ARG A 609 7.48 16.11 -22.69
C ARG A 609 7.78 17.48 -22.09
N GLY A 610 7.60 17.61 -20.78
CA GLY A 610 7.85 18.87 -20.08
C GLY A 610 6.74 19.91 -20.28
N LEU A 611 6.85 21.00 -19.52
CA LEU A 611 5.97 22.16 -19.60
C LEU A 611 6.36 23.02 -20.81
N PRO A 612 5.51 23.96 -21.27
CA PRO A 612 5.86 24.84 -22.39
C PRO A 612 7.26 25.48 -22.25
N ASP A 613 7.61 25.97 -21.06
CA ASP A 613 8.89 26.64 -20.81
C ASP A 613 10.06 25.68 -20.55
N SER A 614 9.80 24.37 -20.44
CA SER A 614 10.83 23.35 -20.19
C SER A 614 10.84 22.23 -21.23
N ASN A 615 10.01 22.30 -22.27
CA ASN A 615 9.93 21.28 -23.31
C ASN A 615 11.22 21.22 -24.14
N GLN A 616 11.91 22.35 -24.31
CA GLN A 616 13.17 22.42 -25.05
C GLN A 616 14.22 21.41 -24.58
N TYR A 617 14.24 21.06 -23.29
CA TYR A 617 15.18 20.10 -22.71
C TYR A 617 14.96 18.65 -23.16
N PHE A 618 13.80 18.36 -23.75
CA PHE A 618 13.47 17.04 -24.28
C PHE A 618 13.59 16.96 -25.80
N GLN A 619 13.87 18.08 -26.46
CA GLN A 619 14.00 18.14 -27.92
C GLN A 619 15.39 17.67 -28.36
N GLY A 620 15.45 17.06 -29.54
CA GLY A 620 16.64 16.41 -30.05
C GLY A 620 17.79 17.36 -30.32
N ALA A 621 17.50 18.62 -30.67
CA ALA A 621 18.52 19.66 -30.77
C ALA A 621 19.27 19.85 -29.44
N TRP A 622 18.54 19.86 -28.31
CA TRP A 622 19.14 20.03 -26.99
C TRP A 622 19.81 18.73 -26.51
N VAL A 623 19.10 17.59 -26.57
CA VAL A 623 19.62 16.28 -26.14
C VAL A 623 20.91 15.93 -26.90
N LYS A 624 20.93 16.11 -28.22
CA LYS A 624 22.12 15.83 -29.03
C LYS A 624 23.27 16.76 -28.70
N ALA A 625 23.00 18.05 -28.51
CA ALA A 625 24.03 19.04 -28.26
C ALA A 625 24.62 18.98 -26.86
N HIS A 626 23.90 18.44 -25.87
CA HIS A 626 24.29 18.60 -24.46
C HIS A 626 24.43 17.28 -23.70
N ILE A 627 23.70 16.24 -24.11
CA ILE A 627 23.71 14.94 -23.42
C ILE A 627 24.49 13.89 -24.20
N GLN A 628 24.21 13.70 -25.49
CA GLN A 628 24.89 12.68 -26.31
C GLN A 628 26.30 13.10 -26.74
N LYS A 629 27.21 13.30 -25.78
CA LYS A 629 28.61 13.73 -25.95
C LYS A 629 29.60 12.86 -25.19
N GLY A 630 30.78 12.67 -25.78
CA GLY A 630 31.87 11.92 -25.16
C GLY A 630 31.55 10.44 -24.92
N PRO A 631 32.42 9.72 -24.19
CA PRO A 631 32.25 8.29 -23.92
C PRO A 631 30.92 7.97 -23.22
N MET A 632 30.62 8.66 -22.11
CA MET A 632 29.36 8.45 -21.37
C MET A 632 28.12 8.78 -22.20
N GLY A 633 28.09 9.95 -22.86
CA GLY A 633 26.95 10.36 -23.66
C GLY A 633 26.75 9.53 -24.92
N SER A 634 27.77 8.82 -25.40
CA SER A 634 27.62 7.86 -26.51
C SER A 634 26.68 6.70 -26.16
N LEU A 635 26.57 6.35 -24.88
CA LEU A 635 25.67 5.28 -24.42
C LEU A 635 24.21 5.75 -24.26
N TYR A 636 23.97 7.06 -24.19
CA TYR A 636 22.63 7.60 -23.97
C TYR A 636 21.71 7.35 -25.17
N ARG A 637 20.51 6.82 -24.94
CA ARG A 637 19.54 6.42 -25.98
C ARG A 637 18.54 7.53 -26.29
N SER A 638 18.29 7.76 -27.58
CA SER A 638 17.31 8.75 -28.04
C SER A 638 16.63 8.31 -29.34
N TRP A 639 15.56 8.99 -29.75
CA TRP A 639 14.82 8.63 -30.95
C TRP A 639 15.69 8.65 -32.21
N LEU A 640 15.63 7.58 -33.02
CA LEU A 640 16.25 7.51 -34.35
C LEU A 640 17.78 7.76 -34.33
N ASP A 641 18.45 7.42 -33.23
CA ASP A 641 19.87 7.70 -33.03
C ASP A 641 20.82 6.64 -33.61
N GLY A 642 20.27 5.55 -34.15
CA GLY A 642 21.00 4.43 -34.74
C GLY A 642 21.43 3.36 -33.73
N GLN A 643 21.04 3.47 -32.47
CA GLN A 643 21.47 2.59 -31.39
C GLN A 643 20.36 1.60 -30.99
N THR A 644 20.75 0.53 -30.28
CA THR A 644 19.84 -0.45 -29.68
C THR A 644 20.43 -0.96 -28.36
N THR A 645 19.62 -1.61 -27.54
CA THR A 645 20.01 -2.27 -26.29
C THR A 645 21.12 -3.28 -26.57
N PHE A 646 22.12 -3.30 -25.70
CA PHE A 646 23.20 -4.28 -25.78
C PHE A 646 22.64 -5.70 -25.56
N GLY A 647 23.34 -6.71 -26.06
CA GLY A 647 22.86 -8.11 -26.03
C GLY A 647 21.89 -8.47 -27.17
N GLY A 648 21.16 -7.51 -27.74
CA GLY A 648 20.35 -7.69 -28.97
C GLY A 648 19.15 -8.64 -28.83
N GLY A 649 18.81 -9.06 -27.60
CA GLY A 649 17.69 -9.94 -27.31
C GLY A 649 16.35 -9.21 -27.16
N ASP A 650 16.36 -7.89 -27.03
CA ASP A 650 15.13 -7.10 -26.97
C ASP A 650 14.59 -6.78 -28.38
N GLN A 651 13.61 -7.58 -28.80
CA GLN A 651 12.93 -7.40 -30.08
C GLN A 651 12.02 -6.16 -30.16
N LEU A 652 11.66 -5.53 -29.03
CA LEU A 652 10.79 -4.35 -28.99
C LEU A 652 11.58 -3.03 -28.92
N ASP A 653 12.87 -3.07 -28.62
CA ASP A 653 13.77 -1.92 -28.74
C ASP A 653 14.09 -1.62 -30.20
N VAL A 654 13.16 -0.90 -30.85
CA VAL A 654 13.27 -0.49 -32.26
C VAL A 654 13.54 1.01 -32.42
N PHE A 655 13.63 1.76 -31.31
CA PHE A 655 13.53 3.22 -31.29
C PHE A 655 14.67 3.93 -32.03
N GLY A 656 15.89 3.41 -31.94
CA GLY A 656 17.05 3.97 -32.63
C GLY A 656 17.08 3.66 -34.12
N ASN A 657 16.30 2.68 -34.62
CA ASN A 657 16.33 2.23 -36.01
C ASN A 657 15.31 2.98 -36.88
N PRO A 658 15.72 3.82 -37.85
CA PRO A 658 14.78 4.60 -38.66
C PRO A 658 13.85 3.78 -39.56
N ALA A 659 14.22 2.55 -39.89
CA ALA A 659 13.38 1.65 -40.67
C ALA A 659 12.35 0.89 -39.79
N LYS A 660 12.74 0.48 -38.59
CA LYS A 660 11.88 -0.31 -37.69
C LYS A 660 11.02 0.55 -36.76
N ALA A 661 11.49 1.70 -36.31
CA ALA A 661 10.77 2.57 -35.37
C ALA A 661 9.35 2.92 -35.83
N PRO A 662 9.07 3.23 -37.12
CA PRO A 662 7.71 3.49 -37.59
C PRO A 662 6.74 2.30 -37.44
N GLU A 663 7.26 1.06 -37.42
CA GLU A 663 6.50 -0.18 -37.25
C GLU A 663 6.40 -0.61 -35.78
N GLY A 664 7.17 0.01 -34.89
CA GLY A 664 7.18 -0.26 -33.47
C GLY A 664 5.87 0.05 -32.75
N TRP A 665 5.82 -0.37 -31.49
CA TRP A 665 4.70 -0.14 -30.57
C TRP A 665 4.50 1.34 -30.23
N CYS A 666 5.55 2.15 -30.40
CA CYS A 666 5.48 3.60 -30.30
C CYS A 666 5.98 4.29 -31.57
N LYS A 667 5.22 5.26 -32.08
CA LYS A 667 5.61 6.03 -33.27
C LYS A 667 6.74 7.01 -32.97
N PRO A 668 7.74 7.09 -33.86
CA PRO A 668 8.93 7.88 -33.61
C PRO A 668 8.67 9.38 -33.60
N MET A 669 9.50 10.08 -32.85
CA MET A 669 9.58 11.54 -32.81
C MET A 669 10.73 12.08 -33.68
N THR A 670 11.11 13.34 -33.50
CA THR A 670 12.24 13.94 -34.21
C THR A 670 13.53 13.23 -33.81
N LYS A 671 14.47 13.15 -34.74
CA LYS A 671 15.78 12.54 -34.50
C LYS A 671 16.45 13.18 -33.28
N TYR A 672 16.93 12.32 -32.38
CA TYR A 672 17.54 12.61 -31.09
C TYR A 672 16.60 13.14 -30.00
N ASP A 673 15.28 13.26 -30.25
CA ASP A 673 14.33 13.60 -29.18
C ASP A 673 14.48 12.62 -28.02
N PHE A 674 14.21 13.11 -26.80
CA PHE A 674 14.21 12.31 -25.60
C PHE A 674 13.36 11.05 -25.77
N LEU A 675 13.96 9.90 -25.51
CA LEU A 675 13.29 8.60 -25.55
C LEU A 675 12.70 8.26 -24.18
N SER A 676 13.54 7.97 -23.19
CA SER A 676 13.12 7.58 -21.84
C SER A 676 14.29 7.60 -20.86
N GLU A 677 13.98 7.81 -19.58
CA GLU A 677 14.80 7.60 -18.39
C GLU A 677 13.86 7.22 -17.21
N GLY A 678 13.03 6.19 -17.39
CA GLY A 678 11.95 5.83 -16.46
C GLY A 678 12.40 5.73 -15.01
N ASP A 679 13.61 5.23 -14.76
CA ASP A 679 14.15 4.96 -13.42
C ASP A 679 14.86 6.12 -12.76
N ASN A 680 15.03 7.23 -13.48
CA ASN A 680 15.47 8.50 -12.89
C ASN A 680 14.58 8.95 -11.72
N VAL A 681 13.34 8.47 -11.70
CA VAL A 681 12.34 8.76 -10.67
C VAL A 681 12.75 8.30 -9.27
N VAL A 682 13.56 7.24 -9.14
CA VAL A 682 13.92 6.67 -7.82
C VAL A 682 15.22 7.21 -7.23
N PHE A 683 16.17 7.73 -8.02
CA PHE A 683 17.37 8.38 -7.45
C PHE A 683 17.23 9.90 -7.31
N ASN A 684 16.40 10.57 -8.12
CA ASN A 684 16.14 12.02 -7.97
C ASN A 684 15.75 12.46 -6.55
N PRO A 685 14.96 11.69 -5.76
CA PRO A 685 14.69 12.04 -4.38
C PRO A 685 15.89 12.02 -3.43
N LEU A 686 16.97 11.34 -3.82
CA LEU A 686 18.16 11.14 -3.00
C LEU A 686 19.24 12.19 -3.28
N LEU A 687 19.14 12.91 -4.41
CA LEU A 687 20.16 13.86 -4.83
C LEU A 687 20.24 15.07 -3.89
N PRO A 688 21.45 15.50 -3.47
CA PRO A 688 21.63 16.52 -2.46
C PRO A 688 21.47 17.95 -3.00
N THR A 689 20.28 18.28 -3.51
CA THR A 689 19.98 19.57 -4.15
C THR A 689 19.68 20.69 -3.15
N GLY A 690 19.45 20.34 -1.88
CA GLY A 690 18.98 21.20 -0.81
C GLY A 690 17.49 21.03 -0.47
N LEU A 691 16.73 20.36 -1.34
CA LEU A 691 15.31 20.00 -1.10
C LEU A 691 15.13 18.60 -0.50
N GLN A 692 16.12 17.72 -0.73
CA GLN A 692 16.03 16.32 -0.36
C GLN A 692 15.83 16.14 1.14
N ASP A 693 14.80 15.38 1.47
CA ASP A 693 14.52 14.88 2.81
C ASP A 693 13.89 13.50 2.65
N PRO A 694 14.70 12.48 2.31
CA PRO A 694 14.18 11.15 2.02
C PRO A 694 13.65 10.45 3.27
N GLU A 695 13.90 10.96 4.48
CA GLU A 695 13.21 10.52 5.69
C GLU A 695 11.75 11.00 5.71
N ASN A 696 11.44 12.13 5.06
CA ASN A 696 10.10 12.66 4.94
C ASN A 696 9.62 12.79 3.48
N ALA A 697 9.10 11.68 2.94
CA ALA A 697 8.53 11.58 1.60
C ALA A 697 7.40 12.60 1.29
N SER A 698 6.79 13.19 2.31
CA SER A 698 5.74 14.20 2.10
C SER A 698 6.28 15.57 1.67
N LEU A 699 7.58 15.80 1.81
CA LEU A 699 8.26 17.00 1.33
C LEU A 699 8.71 16.83 -0.12
N GLY A 700 8.78 17.93 -0.86
CA GLY A 700 9.16 17.94 -2.26
C GLY A 700 10.66 17.84 -2.44
N SER A 701 11.03 17.20 -3.54
CA SER A 701 12.40 17.07 -4.04
C SER A 701 12.32 17.03 -5.56
N TRP A 702 13.44 16.91 -6.26
CA TRP A 702 13.40 16.68 -7.71
C TRP A 702 12.64 15.40 -8.11
N GLY A 703 12.53 14.43 -7.20
CA GLY A 703 11.68 13.24 -7.38
C GLY A 703 10.23 13.41 -6.92
N GLY A 704 9.79 14.64 -6.62
CA GLY A 704 8.42 14.96 -6.23
C GLY A 704 8.05 14.66 -4.78
N ARG A 705 6.78 14.93 -4.46
CA ARG A 705 6.12 14.74 -3.16
C ARG A 705 5.28 13.49 -3.20
N ARG A 706 5.30 12.75 -2.08
CA ARG A 706 4.51 11.52 -1.93
C ARG A 706 3.41 11.70 -0.89
N LYS A 707 2.42 10.81 -0.96
CA LYS A 707 1.37 10.59 0.03
C LYS A 707 1.36 9.12 0.40
N GLN A 708 1.01 8.82 1.64
CA GLN A 708 0.71 7.44 2.01
C GLN A 708 -0.51 6.98 1.22
N ASN A 709 -0.45 5.73 0.75
CA ASN A 709 -1.60 5.03 0.23
C ASN A 709 -2.61 4.82 1.38
N SER A 710 -3.90 5.03 1.09
CA SER A 710 -4.96 5.00 2.10
C SER A 710 -5.20 3.60 2.69
N THR A 711 -4.95 2.53 1.91
CA THR A 711 -5.17 1.14 2.34
C THR A 711 -3.89 0.47 2.85
N ARG A 712 -2.72 0.97 2.45
CA ARG A 712 -1.39 0.49 2.88
C ARG A 712 -0.53 1.68 3.32
N PRO A 713 -0.57 2.10 4.59
CA PRO A 713 0.08 3.34 5.03
C PRO A 713 1.61 3.34 4.89
N ASN A 714 2.27 2.18 4.79
CA ASN A 714 3.71 2.10 4.52
C ASN A 714 4.06 2.06 3.03
N LEU A 715 3.06 1.99 2.15
CA LEU A 715 3.19 2.27 0.74
C LEU A 715 2.97 3.76 0.50
N TRP A 716 3.94 4.42 -0.12
CA TRP A 716 3.88 5.81 -0.52
C TRP A 716 3.77 5.89 -2.03
N VAL A 717 2.93 6.81 -2.52
CA VAL A 717 2.72 7.05 -3.95
C VAL A 717 2.86 8.54 -4.22
N LEU A 718 3.24 8.90 -5.45
CA LEU A 718 3.35 10.31 -5.84
C LEU A 718 2.03 11.07 -5.74
N ARG A 719 2.13 12.38 -5.52
CA ARG A 719 0.99 13.31 -5.65
C ARG A 719 0.66 13.48 -7.13
N ASP A 720 -0.60 13.24 -7.49
CA ASP A 720 -1.05 13.30 -8.89
C ASP A 720 -1.06 14.72 -9.46
N LYS A 721 -1.40 15.70 -8.63
CA LYS A 721 -1.51 17.11 -9.00
C LYS A 721 -1.03 18.02 -7.87
N GLU A 722 -0.47 19.16 -8.25
CA GLU A 722 -0.04 20.22 -7.34
C GLU A 722 -0.37 21.59 -7.91
N ARG A 723 -0.32 22.62 -7.07
CA ARG A 723 -0.66 23.99 -7.48
C ARG A 723 0.55 24.65 -8.13
N SER A 724 0.41 25.11 -9.35
CA SER A 724 1.45 25.91 -10.00
C SER A 724 1.59 27.29 -9.32
N ALA A 725 2.60 28.07 -9.74
CA ALA A 725 2.83 29.42 -9.22
C ALA A 725 1.61 30.36 -9.39
N ASN A 726 0.78 30.14 -10.42
CA ASN A 726 -0.44 30.92 -10.66
C ASN A 726 -1.66 30.45 -9.84
N GLY A 727 -1.50 29.38 -9.04
CA GLY A 727 -2.54 28.81 -8.19
C GLY A 727 -3.44 27.75 -8.84
N SER A 728 -3.27 27.43 -10.12
CA SER A 728 -4.01 26.37 -10.80
C SER A 728 -3.46 24.99 -10.45
N ASP A 729 -4.34 24.00 -10.34
CA ASP A 729 -3.93 22.59 -10.25
C ASP A 729 -3.32 22.14 -11.59
N VAL A 730 -2.14 21.52 -11.52
CA VAL A 730 -1.42 20.96 -12.68
C VAL A 730 -1.04 19.52 -12.38
N GLN A 731 -1.42 18.60 -13.29
CA GLN A 731 -1.07 17.19 -13.20
C GLN A 731 0.43 16.99 -13.38
N GLY A 732 1.03 16.09 -12.60
CA GLY A 732 2.48 15.80 -12.68
C GLY A 732 3.38 16.96 -12.22
N TRP A 733 2.81 18.06 -11.73
CA TRP A 733 3.57 19.25 -11.32
C TRP A 733 4.62 18.96 -10.25
N THR A 734 4.36 17.93 -9.42
CA THR A 734 5.26 17.50 -8.35
C THR A 734 6.67 17.14 -8.87
N THR A 735 6.80 16.67 -10.11
CA THR A 735 8.08 16.40 -10.78
C THR A 735 8.39 17.40 -11.88
N LEU A 736 7.39 17.79 -12.68
CA LEU A 736 7.59 18.65 -13.87
C LEU A 736 8.22 20.01 -13.55
N ARG A 737 7.94 20.57 -12.37
CA ARG A 737 8.48 21.87 -11.95
C ARG A 737 10.01 21.89 -11.79
N TRP A 738 10.65 20.72 -11.71
CA TRP A 738 12.09 20.57 -11.49
C TRP A 738 12.89 20.24 -12.76
N VAL A 739 12.21 20.04 -13.90
CA VAL A 739 12.82 19.57 -15.15
C VAL A 739 13.99 20.45 -15.58
N ALA A 740 13.82 21.77 -15.61
CA ALA A 740 14.85 22.68 -16.07
C ALA A 740 16.13 22.59 -15.21
N ALA A 741 15.97 22.58 -13.88
CA ALA A 741 17.10 22.45 -12.96
C ALA A 741 17.79 21.08 -13.11
N ALA A 742 17.02 19.99 -13.18
CA ALA A 742 17.56 18.65 -13.33
C ALA A 742 18.29 18.44 -14.67
N GLN A 743 17.76 19.01 -15.76
CA GLN A 743 18.37 18.90 -17.09
C GLN A 743 19.62 19.77 -17.24
N ASN A 744 19.63 20.99 -16.69
CA ASN A 744 20.85 21.81 -16.63
C ASN A 744 21.95 21.11 -15.82
N ASP A 745 21.63 20.53 -14.66
CA ASP A 745 22.60 19.81 -13.83
C ASP A 745 23.18 18.59 -14.56
N PHE A 746 22.33 17.84 -15.29
CA PHE A 746 22.81 16.74 -16.13
C PHE A 746 23.74 17.23 -17.25
N ALA A 747 23.39 18.30 -17.95
CA ALA A 747 24.22 18.87 -19.01
C ALA A 747 25.57 19.42 -18.50
N ALA A 748 25.58 20.08 -17.34
CA ALA A 748 26.81 20.54 -16.71
C ALA A 748 27.72 19.38 -16.29
N ARG A 749 27.15 18.33 -15.69
CA ARG A 749 27.92 17.12 -15.35
C ARG A 749 28.40 16.36 -16.58
N MET A 750 27.66 16.41 -17.69
CA MET A 750 28.18 15.93 -18.97
C MET A 750 29.41 16.73 -19.41
N GLN A 751 29.49 18.05 -19.17
CA GLN A 751 30.72 18.81 -19.42
C GLN A 751 31.90 18.33 -18.55
N TRP A 752 31.66 17.94 -17.30
CA TRP A 752 32.70 17.39 -16.42
C TRP A 752 33.34 16.13 -16.97
N THR A 753 32.64 15.39 -17.84
CA THR A 753 33.21 14.20 -18.50
C THR A 753 34.18 14.55 -19.62
N LEU A 754 34.10 15.76 -20.19
CA LEU A 754 34.79 16.15 -21.42
C LEU A 754 36.11 16.88 -21.17
N THR A 755 36.33 17.40 -19.95
CA THR A 755 37.51 18.19 -19.61
C THR A 755 37.96 17.91 -18.18
N PRO A 756 39.28 17.84 -17.91
CA PRO A 756 39.82 17.84 -16.55
C PRO A 756 40.03 19.25 -15.97
N ASP A 757 39.82 20.31 -16.78
CA ASP A 757 39.94 21.69 -16.31
C ASP A 757 38.68 22.10 -15.57
N TYR A 758 38.81 22.29 -14.25
CA TYR A 758 37.73 22.74 -13.38
C TYR A 758 37.06 24.00 -13.94
N LYS A 759 37.84 25.00 -14.37
CA LYS A 759 37.30 26.29 -14.82
C LYS A 759 36.57 26.25 -16.16
N ALA A 760 36.66 25.14 -16.88
CA ALA A 760 36.00 24.97 -18.17
C ALA A 760 34.58 24.40 -18.05
N ALA A 761 34.09 24.14 -16.84
CA ALA A 761 32.73 23.69 -16.59
C ALA A 761 32.13 24.34 -15.33
N ASN A 762 30.81 24.48 -15.31
CA ASN A 762 30.06 25.06 -14.20
C ASN A 762 29.86 24.05 -13.06
N HIS A 763 29.80 24.51 -11.80
CA HIS A 763 29.53 23.73 -10.61
C HIS A 763 28.53 24.45 -9.70
N ALA A 764 27.65 23.66 -9.10
CA ALA A 764 26.48 24.23 -8.46
C ALA A 764 26.82 25.14 -7.26
N PRO A 765 26.09 26.26 -7.08
CA PRO A 765 26.26 27.15 -5.96
C PRO A 765 25.85 26.44 -4.67
N ARG A 766 26.32 26.96 -3.54
CA ARG A 766 25.87 26.54 -2.22
C ARG A 766 24.84 27.53 -1.70
N VAL A 767 23.69 27.02 -1.27
CA VAL A 767 22.61 27.81 -0.68
C VAL A 767 22.33 27.28 0.72
N ARG A 768 22.31 28.17 1.71
CA ARG A 768 22.05 27.79 3.10
C ARG A 768 21.29 28.88 3.84
N VAL A 769 20.16 28.55 4.46
CA VAL A 769 19.49 29.46 5.39
C VAL A 769 20.28 29.55 6.69
N MET A 770 20.44 30.78 7.17
CA MET A 770 21.05 31.06 8.46
C MET A 770 20.04 30.83 9.59
N GLY A 771 20.46 30.11 10.63
CA GLY A 771 19.64 29.82 11.80
C GLY A 771 18.91 28.48 11.70
N SER A 772 17.73 28.40 12.33
CA SER A 772 16.97 27.15 12.44
C SER A 772 16.14 26.87 11.19
N LYS A 773 16.18 25.63 10.68
CA LYS A 773 15.29 25.15 9.61
C LYS A 773 13.81 25.05 10.04
N THR A 774 13.54 25.09 11.35
CA THR A 774 12.18 25.18 11.89
C THR A 774 12.05 26.37 12.83
N ILE A 775 11.15 27.30 12.51
CA ILE A 775 10.92 28.53 13.27
C ILE A 775 9.51 28.50 13.87
N LYS A 776 9.33 29.08 15.05
CA LYS A 776 8.00 29.25 15.66
C LYS A 776 7.59 30.71 15.62
N ALA A 777 6.45 31.03 14.99
CA ALA A 777 5.96 32.40 14.85
C ALA A 777 4.47 32.49 15.23
N ARG A 778 4.03 33.65 15.72
CA ARG A 778 2.60 33.90 15.96
C ARG A 778 1.94 34.32 14.64
N ALA A 779 0.64 34.09 14.51
CA ALA A 779 -0.15 34.68 13.44
C ALA A 779 0.01 36.21 13.43
N GLY A 780 0.12 36.81 12.25
CA GLY A 780 0.38 38.24 12.07
C GLY A 780 1.84 38.68 12.31
N ALA A 781 2.73 37.80 12.75
CA ALA A 781 4.14 38.13 12.96
C ALA A 781 4.93 38.14 11.63
N SER A 782 6.06 38.86 11.61
CA SER A 782 7.02 38.81 10.51
C SER A 782 8.25 38.01 10.93
N VAL A 783 8.65 37.04 10.11
CA VAL A 783 9.84 36.21 10.31
C VAL A 783 10.93 36.68 9.36
N GLN A 784 12.07 37.07 9.90
CA GLN A 784 13.24 37.43 9.10
C GLN A 784 14.05 36.18 8.77
N LEU A 785 14.27 35.95 7.48
CA LEU A 785 15.12 34.89 6.94
C LEU A 785 16.33 35.55 6.26
N SER A 786 17.48 34.90 6.36
CA SER A 786 18.68 35.29 5.63
C SER A 786 19.38 34.04 5.14
N ALA A 787 19.93 34.09 3.94
CA ALA A 787 20.67 32.99 3.34
C ALA A 787 22.12 33.38 3.13
N GLN A 788 22.99 32.40 3.34
CA GLN A 788 24.36 32.43 2.87
C GLN A 788 24.40 31.70 1.53
N VAL A 789 24.96 32.39 0.53
CA VAL A 789 25.13 31.86 -0.81
C VAL A 789 26.58 32.05 -1.25
N SER A 790 27.13 31.06 -1.93
CA SER A 790 28.47 31.10 -2.49
C SER A 790 28.55 30.24 -3.74
N ASP A 791 29.29 30.70 -4.74
CA ASP A 791 29.53 29.95 -5.96
C ASP A 791 31.01 29.56 -6.06
N PRO A 792 31.35 28.29 -6.37
CA PRO A 792 32.74 27.86 -6.47
C PRO A 792 33.45 28.37 -7.73
N ASP A 793 32.71 28.71 -8.79
CA ASP A 793 33.23 29.24 -10.05
C ASP A 793 33.29 30.78 -10.07
N ALA A 794 32.76 31.39 -9.01
CA ALA A 794 32.60 32.83 -8.82
C ALA A 794 31.56 33.46 -9.77
N ASP A 795 30.60 32.66 -10.21
CA ASP A 795 29.43 33.09 -10.96
C ASP A 795 28.44 33.89 -10.07
N GLU A 796 27.61 34.72 -10.69
CA GLU A 796 26.59 35.49 -9.96
C GLU A 796 25.40 34.59 -9.62
N VAL A 797 25.02 34.53 -8.34
CA VAL A 797 23.89 33.69 -7.89
C VAL A 797 22.65 34.52 -7.63
N THR A 798 21.62 34.28 -8.43
CA THR A 798 20.28 34.86 -8.21
C THR A 798 19.57 34.10 -7.09
N VAL A 799 19.27 34.78 -5.99
CA VAL A 799 18.55 34.22 -4.84
C VAL A 799 17.08 34.58 -4.92
N THR A 800 16.19 33.62 -4.66
CA THR A 800 14.74 33.83 -4.56
C THR A 800 14.15 33.10 -3.37
N TYR A 801 13.18 33.74 -2.70
CA TYR A 801 12.40 33.15 -1.61
C TYR A 801 10.96 32.94 -2.07
N TRP A 802 10.43 31.72 -1.93
CA TRP A 802 9.06 31.43 -2.32
C TRP A 802 8.37 30.44 -1.38
N GLN A 803 7.05 30.57 -1.26
CA GLN A 803 6.24 29.66 -0.45
C GLN A 803 5.97 28.37 -1.20
N TYR A 804 6.39 27.23 -0.65
CA TYR A 804 5.98 25.92 -1.15
C TYR A 804 4.65 25.52 -0.51
N ARG A 805 3.57 26.02 -1.11
CA ARG A 805 2.19 25.93 -0.57
C ARG A 805 1.77 24.50 -0.29
N GLU A 806 2.17 23.59 -1.16
CA GLU A 806 1.79 22.18 -1.09
C GLU A 806 2.44 21.48 0.10
N GLU A 807 3.61 21.94 0.56
CA GLU A 807 4.31 21.44 1.76
C GLU A 807 3.77 22.00 3.08
N GLY A 808 3.33 23.25 3.07
CA GLY A 808 2.69 23.86 4.23
C GLY A 808 1.29 23.30 4.47
N THR A 809 0.83 23.33 5.72
CA THR A 809 -0.57 23.06 6.04
C THR A 809 -1.43 24.32 6.06
N TYR A 810 -0.83 25.52 6.01
CA TYR A 810 -1.57 26.77 5.84
C TYR A 810 -2.10 26.87 4.40
N PRO A 811 -3.43 27.00 4.19
CA PRO A 811 -4.02 26.92 2.85
C PRO A 811 -3.89 28.20 2.01
N GLY A 812 -3.58 29.32 2.66
CA GLY A 812 -3.49 30.64 2.03
C GLY A 812 -2.12 30.97 1.46
N THR A 813 -1.97 32.22 1.02
CA THR A 813 -0.73 32.76 0.47
C THR A 813 0.03 33.55 1.54
N VAL A 814 1.35 33.53 1.46
CA VAL A 814 2.23 34.27 2.37
C VAL A 814 2.93 35.39 1.61
N SER A 815 2.95 36.58 2.20
CA SER A 815 3.70 37.71 1.65
C SER A 815 5.17 37.59 2.03
N ILE A 816 6.04 37.68 1.03
CA ILE A 816 7.49 37.59 1.17
C ILE A 816 8.07 38.86 0.55
N ILE A 817 8.73 39.68 1.37
CA ILE A 817 9.45 40.88 0.92
C ILE A 817 10.94 40.54 0.95
N GLN A 818 11.53 40.41 -0.22
CA GLN A 818 12.94 40.06 -0.39
C GLN A 818 13.80 41.31 -0.57
N ASP A 819 14.99 41.29 0.05
CA ASP A 819 16.08 42.25 -0.14
C ASP A 819 17.40 41.47 -0.22
N GLY A 820 17.90 41.28 -1.45
CA GLY A 820 19.08 40.48 -1.74
C GLY A 820 18.98 39.05 -1.17
N CYS A 821 19.92 38.70 -0.29
CA CYS A 821 20.00 37.41 0.40
C CYS A 821 19.20 37.35 1.71
N SER A 822 18.27 38.29 1.92
CA SER A 822 17.38 38.29 3.08
C SER A 822 15.93 38.46 2.66
N ALA A 823 15.00 37.97 3.48
CA ALA A 823 13.57 38.10 3.23
C ALA A 823 12.77 38.20 4.53
N ALA A 824 11.79 39.11 4.54
CA ALA A 824 10.77 39.19 5.56
C ALA A 824 9.53 38.39 5.12
N VAL A 825 9.22 37.32 5.87
CA VAL A 825 8.06 36.46 5.64
C VAL A 825 6.95 36.84 6.61
N HIS A 826 5.86 37.40 6.09
CA HIS A 826 4.71 37.84 6.90
C HIS A 826 3.74 36.68 7.11
N ILE A 827 3.68 36.16 8.34
CA ILE A 827 2.75 35.08 8.70
C ILE A 827 1.33 35.65 8.76
N PRO A 828 0.38 35.12 7.97
CA PRO A 828 -0.97 35.66 7.92
C PRO A 828 -1.66 35.65 9.29
N ALA A 829 -2.51 36.65 9.52
CA ALA A 829 -3.22 36.81 10.80
C ALA A 829 -4.30 35.74 11.02
N ASP A 830 -4.79 35.12 9.93
CA ASP A 830 -5.76 34.02 9.92
C ASP A 830 -5.09 32.64 10.04
N ALA A 831 -3.75 32.58 10.10
CA ALA A 831 -3.06 31.31 10.29
C ALA A 831 -3.32 30.75 11.70
N GLU A 832 -3.73 29.49 11.77
CA GLU A 832 -4.12 28.83 13.01
C GLU A 832 -2.93 28.16 13.70
N LYS A 833 -2.98 28.09 15.03
CA LYS A 833 -1.98 27.38 15.83
C LYS A 833 -1.82 25.94 15.36
N GLY A 834 -0.58 25.52 15.14
CA GLY A 834 -0.22 24.19 14.67
C GLY A 834 -0.06 24.11 13.15
N GLN A 835 -0.54 25.09 12.38
CA GLN A 835 -0.31 25.14 10.94
C GLN A 835 1.17 25.41 10.61
N THR A 836 1.59 24.98 9.43
CA THR A 836 2.94 25.19 8.89
C THR A 836 2.92 26.01 7.61
N VAL A 837 3.94 26.85 7.44
CA VAL A 837 4.29 27.52 6.19
C VAL A 837 5.67 27.01 5.76
N SER A 838 5.78 26.42 4.58
CA SER A 838 7.07 26.05 3.99
C SER A 838 7.58 27.17 3.08
N ILE A 839 8.82 27.61 3.33
CA ILE A 839 9.53 28.59 2.52
C ILE A 839 10.77 27.93 1.93
N ILE A 840 10.92 28.03 0.63
CA ILE A 840 12.10 27.59 -0.10
C ILE A 840 12.96 28.81 -0.43
N VAL A 841 14.25 28.67 -0.16
CA VAL A 841 15.27 29.57 -0.68
C VAL A 841 15.91 28.86 -1.86
N GLN A 842 15.91 29.49 -3.01
CA GLN A 842 16.49 28.96 -4.24
C GLN A 842 17.62 29.90 -4.69
N GLY A 843 18.78 29.33 -5.01
CA GLY A 843 19.88 30.03 -5.65
C GLY A 843 20.19 29.39 -7.00
N THR A 844 20.25 30.20 -8.04
CA THR A 844 20.60 29.78 -9.40
C THR A 844 21.77 30.63 -9.89
N ASP A 845 22.89 30.01 -10.27
CA ASP A 845 24.03 30.71 -10.88
C ASP A 845 23.72 31.18 -12.31
N ASP A 846 24.60 32.01 -12.88
CA ASP A 846 24.54 32.48 -14.27
C ASP A 846 25.57 31.82 -15.19
N GLY A 847 26.18 30.71 -14.74
CA GLY A 847 27.14 29.93 -15.49
C GLY A 847 26.52 29.18 -16.67
N ALA A 848 27.39 28.50 -17.45
CA ALA A 848 26.92 27.63 -18.53
C ALA A 848 26.09 26.48 -17.96
N PHE A 849 24.86 26.30 -18.48
CA PHE A 849 23.83 25.44 -17.89
C PHE A 849 23.51 25.83 -16.44
N PRO A 850 22.74 26.92 -16.22
CA PRO A 850 22.50 27.48 -14.89
C PRO A 850 22.12 26.42 -13.84
N LEU A 851 22.93 26.28 -12.80
CA LEU A 851 22.72 25.25 -11.77
C LEU A 851 21.98 25.84 -10.58
N THR A 852 21.04 25.03 -10.06
CA THR A 852 20.14 25.48 -8.99
C THR A 852 20.30 24.62 -7.75
N ARG A 853 20.45 25.28 -6.60
CA ARG A 853 20.41 24.66 -5.27
C ARG A 853 19.43 25.38 -4.37
N TYR A 854 19.03 24.69 -3.30
CA TYR A 854 17.94 25.13 -2.45
C TYR A 854 18.30 25.04 -0.97
N ASP A 855 17.48 25.64 -0.13
CA ASP A 855 17.32 25.26 1.28
C ASP A 855 15.86 25.51 1.71
N ARG A 856 15.43 24.86 2.80
CA ARG A 856 14.04 24.86 3.27
C ARG A 856 13.92 25.37 4.69
N VAL A 857 12.91 26.20 4.94
CA VAL A 857 12.49 26.66 6.27
C VAL A 857 11.02 26.34 6.48
N ILE A 858 10.70 25.68 7.59
CA ILE A 858 9.32 25.45 8.04
C ILE A 858 8.98 26.41 9.19
N VAL A 859 8.03 27.30 8.99
CA VAL A 859 7.48 28.15 10.06
C VAL A 859 6.26 27.46 10.67
N LYS A 860 6.33 27.12 11.96
CA LYS A 860 5.23 26.56 12.76
C LYS A 860 4.48 27.68 13.48
N VAL A 861 3.19 27.82 13.21
CA VAL A 861 2.32 28.82 13.84
C VAL A 861 2.01 28.39 15.27
N ARG A 862 2.16 29.30 16.25
CA ARG A 862 2.04 29.01 17.69
C ARG A 862 1.03 29.85 18.45
#